data_AF-A0A973HS58-F1
#
_entry.id   AF-A0A973HS58-F1
#
_cell.length_a   1.000
_cell.length_b   1.000
_cell.length_c   1.000
_cell.angle_alpha   90.00
_cell.angle_beta   90.00
_cell.angle_gamma   90.00
#
_symmetry.space_group_name_H-M   'P 1'
#
loop_
_entity.id
_entity.type
_entity.pdbx_description
1 polymer ?
#
loop_
_entity_poly.entity_id
_entity_poly.type
_entity_poly.pdbx_seq_one_letter_code
_entity_poly.pdbx_strand_id
1 'polypeptide(L)'
;VRGKHKALKGKGSFGPYTLRFEIIADSNQLRLCHSFIFDGNPETDFVRASELLINSRVGKNEQFAFGADEGTETTFARQRAHWAPDFRIAELYQDSARHWQLGRRVAPDRPEIFCAEGSRADGWMALSGSKGGLAVAVRDSWQNNPKSLWADAETGQLRVGLYPNRAERLDLRRYSELIYPYTYETPCTWKKETLPFPIPDPARGIRKTHDIMLMFDEPNPSARSFFFKQPLMLSCTQSEFAKTKVLVPIAAKSDEGWTKTIEQYLDFLHLSMLESGGTGYINYFDLPHGFDVAEQRWFHDFGGFGYNNDESMPVLGLWQAWFLTGRQDVLGMARAMTRHTADIDCRHLGKRAGYGSRHNVDHWGCLCYERRISMPLGKRFAYHLLGDRSIVDLAHLTLASFIKEDRKGPHDMTCDIPALVSTLLFLEEIGEVDAEQWLRNIASAIASGIDENGQMTAFLKINPKKQSATVPDEKTVAEHCMFSCFGGGQAFCELAERYDHKPLREAMIRFARFQAMDMSARASQLPQTGIIPLQKDYLNRYRALDLIGYAWQQTADPFFLQAAAGNLEHLVIEIETHQETRYGVSDAGSIAIPVHQPWPDQAKDDNYSHYYPLFPKTSMGQFFNIAVYLHKLQGIMLLATADKE
;
A
#
# COMPACT_ATOMS: atom_id res chain seq x y z
N VAL A 1 14.39 5.92 -19.76
CA VAL A 1 15.82 6.21 -19.50
C VAL A 1 16.20 5.64 -18.13
N ARG A 2 17.38 5.02 -18.00
CA ARG A 2 17.89 4.49 -16.72
C ARG A 2 19.30 5.02 -16.48
N GLY A 3 19.68 5.28 -15.23
CA GLY A 3 21.00 5.81 -14.88
C GLY A 3 21.31 5.74 -13.39
N LYS A 4 22.42 6.36 -12.99
CA LYS A 4 22.79 6.66 -11.60
C LYS A 4 23.27 8.11 -11.50
N HIS A 5 23.11 8.73 -10.34
CA HIS A 5 23.69 10.04 -10.06
C HIS A 5 25.20 9.89 -9.92
N LYS A 6 25.97 10.74 -10.61
CA LYS A 6 27.43 10.76 -10.53
C LYS A 6 27.87 11.89 -9.62
N ALA A 7 28.90 11.66 -8.82
CA ALA A 7 29.53 12.72 -8.04
C ALA A 7 30.07 13.81 -8.99
N LEU A 8 29.83 15.09 -8.66
CA LEU A 8 30.37 16.23 -9.40
C LEU A 8 31.91 16.31 -9.27
N LYS A 9 32.45 15.80 -8.17
CA LYS A 9 33.89 15.68 -7.91
C LYS A 9 34.21 14.26 -7.45
N GLY A 10 35.30 13.68 -7.94
CA GLY A 10 35.76 12.34 -7.57
C GLY A 10 35.09 11.20 -8.36
N LYS A 11 35.31 9.96 -7.90
CA LYS A 11 34.75 8.74 -8.49
C LYS A 11 33.69 8.19 -7.54
N GLY A 12 32.42 8.42 -7.84
CA GLY A 12 31.31 7.91 -7.03
C GLY A 12 29.99 7.97 -7.80
N SER A 13 29.11 7.02 -7.54
CA SER A 13 27.75 7.03 -8.07
C SER A 13 26.77 6.59 -7.00
N PHE A 14 25.60 7.21 -6.97
CA PHE A 14 24.56 6.97 -5.99
C PHE A 14 23.21 6.93 -6.68
N GLY A 15 22.27 6.16 -6.14
CA GLY A 15 20.88 6.31 -6.46
C GLY A 15 20.51 5.94 -7.90
N PRO A 16 20.39 4.64 -8.23
CA PRO A 16 19.85 4.23 -9.51
C PRO A 16 18.48 4.88 -9.73
N TYR A 17 18.30 5.48 -10.90
CA TYR A 17 17.05 6.12 -11.27
C TYR A 17 16.50 5.56 -12.58
N THR A 18 15.18 5.63 -12.71
CA THR A 18 14.45 5.38 -13.95
C THR A 18 13.55 6.57 -14.25
N LEU A 19 13.64 7.08 -15.47
CA LEU A 19 12.74 8.09 -16.01
C LEU A 19 11.89 7.44 -17.09
N ARG A 20 10.57 7.46 -16.94
CA ARG A 20 9.62 7.02 -17.96
C ARG A 20 8.89 8.25 -18.49
N PHE A 21 8.96 8.44 -19.80
CA PHE A 21 8.31 9.55 -20.49
C PHE A 21 7.07 9.00 -21.21
N GLU A 22 5.93 9.63 -20.99
CA GLU A 22 4.70 9.40 -21.73
C GLU A 22 4.48 10.61 -22.64
N ILE A 23 4.48 10.34 -23.95
CA ILE A 23 4.27 11.33 -25.00
C ILE A 23 3.03 10.88 -25.75
N ILE A 24 2.02 11.75 -25.80
CA ILE A 24 0.74 11.48 -26.44
C ILE A 24 0.69 12.33 -27.72
N ALA A 25 0.22 11.73 -28.81
CA ALA A 25 0.00 12.45 -30.06
C ALA A 25 -0.93 13.66 -29.83
N ASP A 26 -0.63 14.78 -30.50
CA ASP A 26 -1.38 16.04 -30.42
C ASP A 26 -1.53 16.63 -29.00
N SER A 27 -0.67 16.21 -28.06
CA SER A 27 -0.61 16.77 -26.72
C SER A 27 0.56 17.75 -26.58
N ASN A 28 0.32 18.88 -25.92
CA ASN A 28 1.34 19.81 -25.45
C ASN A 28 1.88 19.43 -24.04
N GLN A 29 1.63 18.20 -23.60
CA GLN A 29 2.03 17.70 -22.30
C GLN A 29 3.06 16.58 -22.44
N LEU A 30 4.02 16.58 -21.52
CA LEU A 30 4.97 15.48 -21.32
C LEU A 30 4.82 14.99 -19.89
N ARG A 31 4.34 13.75 -19.71
CA ARG A 31 4.34 13.13 -18.38
C ARG A 31 5.66 12.40 -18.15
N LEU A 32 6.18 12.58 -16.95
CA LEU A 32 7.45 12.03 -16.49
C LEU A 32 7.21 11.31 -15.17
N CYS A 33 7.41 10.01 -15.16
CA CYS A 33 7.50 9.22 -13.94
C CYS A 33 8.98 9.04 -13.58
N HIS A 34 9.38 9.64 -12.45
CA HIS A 34 10.75 9.56 -11.92
C HIS A 34 10.78 8.62 -10.72
N SER A 35 11.52 7.52 -10.82
CA SER A 35 11.81 6.63 -9.69
C SER A 35 13.29 6.68 -9.34
N PHE A 36 13.61 6.74 -8.05
CA PHE A 36 14.97 6.64 -7.51
C PHE A 36 15.01 5.51 -6.47
N ILE A 37 16.11 4.76 -6.41
CA ILE A 37 16.34 3.70 -5.41
C ILE A 37 17.47 4.13 -4.49
N PHE A 38 17.26 4.08 -3.16
CA PHE A 38 18.32 4.34 -2.20
C PHE A 38 19.31 3.16 -2.16
N ASP A 39 20.55 3.35 -2.62
CA ASP A 39 21.61 2.32 -2.64
C ASP A 39 22.82 2.66 -1.75
N GLY A 40 22.65 3.58 -0.79
CA GLY A 40 23.65 3.94 0.22
C GLY A 40 23.61 3.08 1.48
N ASN A 41 24.46 3.43 2.45
CA ASN A 41 24.39 2.98 3.83
C ASN A 41 23.61 4.04 4.64
N PRO A 42 22.44 3.71 5.23
CA PRO A 42 21.64 4.68 5.96
C PRO A 42 22.35 5.29 7.17
N GLU A 43 23.35 4.62 7.76
CA GLU A 43 24.12 5.14 8.90
C GLU A 43 25.07 6.29 8.53
N THR A 44 25.46 6.39 7.25
CA THR A 44 26.46 7.37 6.80
C THR A 44 25.97 8.27 5.67
N ASP A 45 25.03 7.80 4.86
CA ASP A 45 24.62 8.42 3.60
C ASP A 45 23.24 9.08 3.73
N PHE A 46 23.24 10.36 4.09
CA PHE A 46 22.01 11.15 4.22
C PHE A 46 21.71 11.94 2.94
N VAL A 47 20.51 11.81 2.39
CA VAL A 47 20.12 12.56 1.19
C VAL A 47 19.80 14.00 1.56
N ARG A 48 20.61 14.94 1.07
CA ARG A 48 20.36 16.37 1.29
C ARG A 48 19.29 16.94 0.37
N ALA A 49 19.31 16.52 -0.89
CA ALA A 49 18.36 17.00 -1.89
C ALA A 49 18.20 15.98 -3.03
N SER A 50 17.02 15.97 -3.64
CA SER A 50 16.67 15.27 -4.87
C SER A 50 15.87 16.24 -5.74
N GLU A 51 16.47 16.69 -6.85
CA GLU A 51 15.95 17.82 -7.63
C GLU A 51 15.97 17.50 -9.13
N LEU A 52 14.91 17.91 -9.83
CA LEU A 52 14.86 17.92 -11.30
C LEU A 52 15.11 19.34 -11.80
N LEU A 53 16.17 19.53 -12.59
CA LEU A 53 16.51 20.81 -13.22
C LEU A 53 16.02 20.84 -14.67
N ILE A 54 15.29 21.89 -15.02
CA ILE A 54 14.72 22.10 -16.34
C ILE A 54 15.16 23.46 -16.84
N ASN A 55 15.87 23.50 -17.97
CA ASN A 55 16.26 24.76 -18.61
C ASN A 55 15.22 25.11 -19.67
N SER A 56 14.37 26.09 -19.39
CA SER A 56 13.34 26.52 -20.34
C SER A 56 13.94 27.32 -21.51
N ARG A 57 13.20 27.40 -22.61
CA ARG A 57 13.55 28.21 -23.79
C ARG A 57 12.45 29.22 -24.15
N VAL A 58 11.67 29.64 -23.16
CA VAL A 58 10.52 30.56 -23.29
C VAL A 58 10.89 32.02 -23.57
N GLY A 59 12.18 32.32 -23.75
CA GLY A 59 12.69 33.64 -24.17
C GLY A 59 12.87 34.60 -22.99
N LYS A 60 12.67 35.91 -23.23
CA LYS A 60 12.67 36.90 -22.15
C LYS A 60 11.47 36.63 -21.24
N ASN A 61 11.73 36.21 -20.02
CA ASN A 61 10.69 35.83 -19.06
C ASN A 61 10.23 37.04 -18.27
N GLU A 62 8.91 37.21 -18.20
CA GLU A 62 8.30 38.40 -17.61
C GLU A 62 7.39 38.07 -16.43
N GLN A 63 6.93 36.82 -16.30
CA GLN A 63 6.01 36.40 -15.25
C GLN A 63 6.24 34.97 -14.76
N PHE A 64 5.91 34.75 -13.49
CA PHE A 64 5.81 33.42 -12.87
C PHE A 64 4.42 33.25 -12.27
N ALA A 65 3.93 32.01 -12.25
CA ALA A 65 2.73 31.64 -11.53
C ALA A 65 2.99 30.39 -10.69
N PHE A 66 2.31 30.27 -9.56
CA PHE A 66 2.38 29.12 -8.67
C PHE A 66 0.97 28.71 -8.26
N GLY A 67 0.72 27.40 -8.21
CA GLY A 67 -0.49 26.86 -7.62
C GLY A 67 -0.49 27.04 -6.11
N ALA A 68 -1.49 27.73 -5.60
CA ALA A 68 -1.71 27.98 -4.17
C ALA A 68 -2.83 27.03 -3.65
N ASP A 69 -3.51 27.42 -2.58
CA ASP A 69 -4.54 26.57 -1.94
C ASP A 69 -5.78 26.41 -2.81
N GLU A 70 -6.43 25.24 -2.74
CA GLU A 70 -7.78 24.99 -3.29
C GLU A 70 -7.95 25.37 -4.78
N GLY A 71 -6.93 25.11 -5.62
CA GLY A 71 -7.03 25.43 -7.05
C GLY A 71 -6.73 26.89 -7.41
N THR A 72 -6.42 27.74 -6.42
CA THR A 72 -6.04 29.14 -6.67
C THR A 72 -4.60 29.26 -7.18
N GLU A 73 -4.26 30.43 -7.72
CA GLU A 73 -2.90 30.72 -8.20
C GLU A 73 -2.38 32.04 -7.65
N THR A 74 -1.06 32.11 -7.48
CA THR A 74 -0.34 33.35 -7.17
C THR A 74 0.60 33.69 -8.33
N THR A 75 0.38 34.85 -8.93
CA THR A 75 1.10 35.30 -10.13
C THR A 75 1.93 36.55 -9.83
N PHE A 76 3.16 36.58 -10.34
CA PHE A 76 4.09 37.70 -10.15
C PHE A 76 4.77 38.10 -11.46
N ALA A 77 4.75 39.41 -11.75
CA ALA A 77 5.66 39.99 -12.72
C ALA A 77 7.11 39.98 -12.18
N ARG A 78 8.07 39.62 -13.02
CA ARG A 78 9.51 39.72 -12.74
C ARG A 78 9.88 41.13 -12.26
N GLN A 79 9.46 42.12 -13.04
CA GLN A 79 9.67 43.53 -12.77
C GLN A 79 8.37 44.29 -13.04
N ARG A 80 7.92 45.13 -12.10
CA ARG A 80 6.66 45.88 -12.24
C ARG A 80 6.77 47.08 -13.20
N ALA A 81 7.97 47.63 -13.33
CA ALA A 81 8.32 48.74 -14.21
C ALA A 81 9.85 48.76 -14.38
N HIS A 82 10.37 49.41 -15.44
CA HIS A 82 11.82 49.45 -15.71
C HIS A 82 12.67 50.06 -14.58
N TRP A 83 12.08 50.91 -13.72
CA TRP A 83 12.73 51.52 -12.55
C TRP A 83 12.55 50.72 -11.25
N ALA A 84 11.70 49.68 -11.24
CA ALA A 84 11.43 48.87 -10.05
C ALA A 84 12.50 47.77 -9.86
N PRO A 85 12.67 47.24 -8.64
CA PRO A 85 13.57 46.10 -8.42
C PRO A 85 13.20 44.89 -9.29
N ASP A 86 14.22 44.24 -9.86
CA ASP A 86 14.09 43.02 -10.64
C ASP A 86 14.05 41.79 -9.73
N PHE A 87 12.85 41.32 -9.37
CA PHE A 87 12.65 40.11 -8.59
C PHE A 87 12.59 38.89 -9.52
N ARG A 88 13.76 38.53 -10.05
CA ARG A 88 13.96 37.45 -11.03
C ARG A 88 13.87 36.04 -10.47
N ILE A 89 13.83 35.82 -9.16
CA ILE A 89 13.75 34.48 -8.57
C ILE A 89 12.51 34.39 -7.69
N ALA A 90 11.80 33.26 -7.77
CA ALA A 90 10.69 32.91 -6.89
C ALA A 90 10.74 31.42 -6.52
N GLU A 91 10.34 31.10 -5.29
CA GLU A 91 10.29 29.73 -4.80
C GLU A 91 9.07 29.51 -3.90
N LEU A 92 8.25 28.52 -4.26
CA LEU A 92 7.27 27.93 -3.37
C LEU A 92 7.91 26.75 -2.64
N TYR A 93 7.83 26.74 -1.31
CA TYR A 93 8.31 25.65 -0.46
C TYR A 93 7.17 25.15 0.41
N GLN A 94 6.74 23.91 0.16
CA GLN A 94 5.82 23.17 1.00
C GLN A 94 6.63 22.35 2.00
N ASP A 95 6.78 22.86 3.22
CA ASP A 95 7.58 22.24 4.28
C ASP A 95 6.85 21.12 5.02
N SER A 96 5.52 21.17 5.08
CA SER A 96 4.69 20.16 5.74
C SER A 96 3.40 19.90 4.97
N ALA A 97 2.57 18.96 5.42
CA ALA A 97 1.25 18.72 4.84
C ALA A 97 0.22 19.84 5.07
N ARG A 98 0.58 20.85 5.89
CA ARG A 98 -0.33 21.90 6.37
C ARG A 98 0.22 23.30 6.20
N HIS A 99 1.39 23.45 5.59
CA HIS A 99 2.01 24.75 5.39
C HIS A 99 2.89 24.79 4.12
N TRP A 100 2.77 25.88 3.37
CA TRP A 100 3.73 26.31 2.37
C TRP A 100 4.00 27.80 2.49
N GLN A 101 5.18 28.22 2.02
CA GLN A 101 5.57 29.62 1.90
C GLN A 101 6.12 29.92 0.51
N LEU A 102 5.96 31.16 0.08
CA LEU A 102 6.41 31.67 -1.21
C LEU A 102 7.26 32.91 -1.00
N GLY A 103 8.49 32.84 -1.49
CA GLY A 103 9.47 33.89 -1.37
C GLY A 103 10.05 34.32 -2.71
N ARG A 104 10.56 35.56 -2.77
CA ARG A 104 11.19 36.14 -3.96
C ARG A 104 12.56 36.73 -3.67
N ARG A 105 13.46 36.67 -4.65
CA ARG A 105 14.82 37.23 -4.57
C ARG A 105 15.13 38.06 -5.80
N VAL A 106 15.93 39.11 -5.61
CA VAL A 106 16.48 39.91 -6.72
C VAL A 106 17.72 39.27 -7.36
N ALA A 107 18.42 38.40 -6.62
CA ALA A 107 19.55 37.61 -7.08
C ALA A 107 19.79 36.41 -6.12
N PRO A 108 20.51 35.35 -6.54
CA PRO A 108 20.75 34.17 -5.71
C PRO A 108 21.47 34.43 -4.38
N ASP A 109 22.32 35.46 -4.32
CA ASP A 109 23.13 35.85 -3.17
C ASP A 109 22.42 36.85 -2.24
N ARG A 110 21.15 37.17 -2.51
CA ARG A 110 20.37 38.15 -1.75
C ARG A 110 19.29 37.49 -0.90
N PRO A 111 18.87 38.16 0.19
CA PRO A 111 17.81 37.65 1.05
C PRO A 111 16.52 37.38 0.28
N GLU A 112 15.81 36.35 0.73
CA GLU A 112 14.43 36.10 0.32
C GLU A 112 13.48 37.10 0.98
N ILE A 113 12.57 37.64 0.19
CA ILE A 113 11.45 38.45 0.67
C ILE A 113 10.21 37.58 0.66
N PHE A 114 9.60 37.43 1.84
CA PHE A 114 8.32 36.76 2.01
C PHE A 114 7.24 37.44 1.17
N CYS A 115 6.43 36.65 0.47
CA CYS A 115 5.36 37.16 -0.40
C CYS A 115 3.99 36.57 -0.07
N ALA A 116 3.92 35.29 0.25
CA ALA A 116 2.67 34.60 0.60
C ALA A 116 2.95 33.31 1.38
N GLU A 117 1.93 32.82 2.06
CA GLU A 117 1.88 31.48 2.65
C GLU A 117 0.46 30.93 2.55
N GLY A 118 0.33 29.64 2.82
CA GLY A 118 -0.94 28.94 2.85
C GLY A 118 -0.77 27.54 3.41
N SER A 119 -1.76 26.69 3.16
CA SER A 119 -1.85 25.37 3.78
C SER A 119 -1.37 24.23 2.88
N ARG A 120 -1.96 24.07 1.69
CA ARG A 120 -1.77 22.92 0.80
C ARG A 120 -1.64 23.43 -0.63
N ALA A 121 -0.41 23.74 -1.02
CA ALA A 121 -0.13 24.21 -2.36
C ALA A 121 -0.49 23.14 -3.39
N ASP A 122 -1.05 23.61 -4.47
CA ASP A 122 -1.51 22.82 -5.61
C ASP A 122 -0.39 22.05 -6.34
N GLY A 123 0.88 22.35 -6.05
CA GLY A 123 2.02 21.55 -6.52
C GLY A 123 2.45 21.83 -7.96
N TRP A 124 2.18 23.02 -8.50
CA TRP A 124 2.65 23.42 -9.83
C TRP A 124 3.24 24.83 -9.87
N MET A 125 4.12 25.08 -10.84
CA MET A 125 4.63 26.41 -11.17
C MET A 125 4.69 26.61 -12.69
N ALA A 126 4.67 27.86 -13.13
CA ALA A 126 4.80 28.23 -14.53
C ALA A 126 5.74 29.43 -14.71
N LEU A 127 6.44 29.44 -15.84
CA LEU A 127 7.26 30.54 -16.32
C LEU A 127 6.80 30.92 -17.72
N SER A 128 6.48 32.21 -17.89
CA SER A 128 6.00 32.76 -19.16
C SER A 128 6.96 33.81 -19.69
N GLY A 129 7.25 33.73 -20.99
CA GLY A 129 8.14 34.66 -21.67
C GLY A 129 7.74 34.92 -23.12
N SER A 130 8.51 35.77 -23.79
CA SER A 130 8.27 36.22 -25.17
C SER A 130 8.13 35.12 -26.24
N LYS A 131 8.56 33.88 -25.98
CA LYS A 131 8.49 32.75 -26.93
C LYS A 131 7.47 31.69 -26.53
N GLY A 132 6.76 31.85 -25.42
CA GLY A 132 5.79 30.87 -24.94
C GLY A 132 5.80 30.70 -23.42
N GLY A 133 5.21 29.60 -22.95
CA GLY A 133 5.09 29.26 -21.54
C GLY A 133 5.60 27.84 -21.25
N LEU A 134 6.13 27.64 -20.05
CA LEU A 134 6.46 26.32 -19.54
C LEU A 134 5.92 26.21 -18.11
N ALA A 135 5.03 25.24 -17.91
CA ALA A 135 4.56 24.87 -16.59
C ALA A 135 5.04 23.47 -16.21
N VAL A 136 5.25 23.26 -14.91
CA VAL A 136 5.57 21.96 -14.34
C VAL A 136 4.68 21.71 -13.13
N ALA A 137 4.12 20.52 -13.04
CA ALA A 137 3.29 20.06 -11.94
C ALA A 137 3.85 18.76 -11.35
N VAL A 138 3.80 18.64 -10.02
CA VAL A 138 4.12 17.42 -9.29
C VAL A 138 2.82 16.91 -8.68
N ARG A 139 2.48 15.66 -8.99
CA ARG A 139 1.28 15.06 -8.43
C ARG A 139 1.48 14.75 -6.94
N ASP A 140 0.41 14.87 -6.17
CA ASP A 140 0.39 14.56 -4.74
C ASP A 140 1.48 15.33 -3.96
N SER A 141 1.75 16.57 -4.38
CA SER A 141 2.89 17.38 -3.92
C SER A 141 2.88 17.61 -2.41
N TRP A 142 1.82 18.22 -1.88
CA TRP A 142 1.75 18.54 -0.45
C TRP A 142 1.63 17.29 0.42
N GLN A 143 0.99 16.24 -0.13
CA GLN A 143 0.90 14.96 0.56
C GLN A 143 2.27 14.28 0.68
N ASN A 144 3.17 14.45 -0.30
CA ASN A 144 4.55 13.96 -0.28
C ASN A 144 5.56 15.00 0.25
N ASN A 145 5.14 15.94 1.09
CA ASN A 145 6.04 16.96 1.66
C ASN A 145 7.33 16.35 2.28
N PRO A 146 8.46 17.08 2.29
CA PRO A 146 8.64 18.42 1.75
C PRO A 146 8.77 18.44 0.22
N LYS A 147 8.36 19.56 -0.40
CA LYS A 147 8.50 19.82 -1.84
C LYS A 147 8.85 21.28 -2.10
N SER A 148 9.61 21.56 -3.16
CA SER A 148 9.79 22.95 -3.62
C SER A 148 9.68 23.11 -5.13
N LEU A 149 9.25 24.29 -5.54
CA LEU A 149 9.14 24.72 -6.92
C LEU A 149 9.85 26.07 -7.03
N TRP A 150 11.04 26.07 -7.62
CA TRP A 150 11.91 27.24 -7.73
C TRP A 150 12.09 27.63 -9.20
N ALA A 151 12.08 28.93 -9.49
CA ALA A 151 12.24 29.45 -10.82
C ALA A 151 13.15 30.70 -10.86
N ASP A 152 13.94 30.84 -11.91
CA ASP A 152 14.71 32.03 -12.24
C ASP A 152 14.39 32.52 -13.66
N ALA A 153 13.74 33.69 -13.75
CA ALA A 153 13.31 34.29 -15.00
C ALA A 153 14.46 34.87 -15.83
N GLU A 154 15.61 35.19 -15.24
CA GLU A 154 16.72 35.68 -16.08
C GLU A 154 17.36 34.52 -16.84
N THR A 155 17.59 33.38 -16.19
CA THR A 155 18.21 32.21 -16.82
C THR A 155 17.21 31.30 -17.52
N GLY A 156 15.92 31.40 -17.17
CA GLY A 156 14.89 30.46 -17.61
C GLY A 156 14.96 29.10 -16.91
N GLN A 157 15.73 28.97 -15.84
CA GLN A 157 15.84 27.70 -15.13
C GLN A 157 14.65 27.49 -14.18
N LEU A 158 14.07 26.29 -14.24
CA LEU A 158 13.10 25.76 -13.32
C LEU A 158 13.74 24.61 -12.53
N ARG A 159 13.45 24.52 -11.24
CA ARG A 159 13.90 23.46 -10.35
C ARG A 159 12.72 22.91 -9.57
N VAL A 160 12.50 21.61 -9.71
CA VAL A 160 11.51 20.86 -8.94
C VAL A 160 12.24 20.10 -7.84
N GLY A 161 12.10 20.56 -6.60
CA GLY A 161 12.61 19.87 -5.42
C GLY A 161 11.69 18.73 -5.02
N LEU A 162 11.99 17.52 -5.50
CA LEU A 162 11.30 16.29 -5.08
C LEU A 162 11.64 15.95 -3.62
N TYR A 163 12.84 16.27 -3.19
CA TYR A 163 13.22 16.45 -1.80
C TYR A 163 14.14 17.69 -1.74
N PRO A 164 13.64 18.86 -1.33
CA PRO A 164 14.36 20.11 -1.55
C PRO A 164 15.51 20.31 -0.56
N ASN A 165 16.56 21.02 -0.98
CA ASN A 165 17.70 21.36 -0.12
C ASN A 165 17.31 22.23 1.11
N ARG A 166 16.09 22.77 1.17
CA ARG A 166 15.58 23.51 2.35
C ARG A 166 15.10 22.57 3.46
N ALA A 167 14.77 21.33 3.14
CA ALA A 167 14.41 20.30 4.11
C ALA A 167 15.61 19.91 4.99
N GLU A 168 15.34 19.21 6.08
CA GLU A 168 16.40 18.49 6.80
C GLU A 168 17.00 17.39 5.92
N ARG A 169 18.16 16.86 6.32
CA ARG A 169 18.72 15.72 5.58
C ARG A 169 17.82 14.50 5.81
N LEU A 170 17.48 13.80 4.73
CA LEU A 170 16.66 12.60 4.83
C LEU A 170 17.44 11.52 5.58
N ASP A 171 16.91 11.15 6.75
CA ASP A 171 17.42 10.10 7.60
C ASP A 171 16.65 8.80 7.33
N LEU A 172 17.38 7.77 6.93
CA LEU A 172 16.81 6.45 6.61
C LEU A 172 17.36 5.35 7.53
N ARG A 173 18.00 5.75 8.64
CA ARG A 173 18.38 4.80 9.70
C ARG A 173 17.13 4.15 10.27
N ARG A 174 17.32 2.99 10.88
CA ARG A 174 16.23 2.40 11.66
C ARG A 174 16.01 3.25 12.91
N TYR A 175 14.75 3.38 13.34
CA TYR A 175 14.36 4.15 14.51
C TYR A 175 15.06 3.71 15.80
N SER A 176 15.55 2.47 15.85
CA SER A 176 16.33 1.91 16.95
C SER A 176 17.39 0.92 16.44
N GLU A 177 18.50 0.83 17.16
CA GLU A 177 19.51 -0.24 16.97
C GLU A 177 19.09 -1.55 17.66
N LEU A 178 17.96 -1.56 18.36
CA LEU A 178 17.47 -2.66 19.17
C LEU A 178 16.12 -3.19 18.68
N ILE A 179 15.88 -4.48 18.91
CA ILE A 179 14.60 -5.15 18.76
C ILE A 179 14.04 -5.35 20.15
N TYR A 180 12.79 -4.95 20.33
CA TYR A 180 12.12 -5.03 21.61
C TYR A 180 11.27 -6.31 21.72
N PRO A 181 11.17 -6.90 22.92
CA PRO A 181 10.28 -8.03 23.16
C PRO A 181 8.82 -7.55 23.10
N TYR A 182 7.90 -8.43 22.69
CA TYR A 182 6.44 -8.17 22.68
C TYR A 182 5.91 -7.08 21.74
N THR A 183 6.75 -6.52 20.86
CA THR A 183 6.37 -5.45 19.92
C THR A 183 6.15 -5.94 18.49
N TYR A 184 5.95 -7.24 18.24
CA TYR A 184 5.71 -7.83 16.91
C TYR A 184 6.79 -7.59 15.84
N GLU A 185 8.03 -7.31 16.24
CA GLU A 185 9.13 -7.02 15.30
C GLU A 185 9.90 -8.25 14.82
N THR A 186 9.59 -9.43 15.36
CA THR A 186 10.30 -10.69 15.09
C THR A 186 9.36 -11.76 14.50
N PRO A 187 9.90 -12.76 13.76
CA PRO A 187 9.13 -13.91 13.32
C PRO A 187 8.83 -14.79 14.54
N CYS A 188 7.58 -14.76 15.01
CA CYS A 188 6.86 -15.68 15.92
C CYS A 188 7.57 -16.21 17.18
N THR A 189 8.76 -15.71 17.51
CA THR A 189 9.47 -15.98 18.76
C THR A 189 9.47 -14.69 19.55
N TRP A 190 8.59 -14.66 20.55
CA TRP A 190 8.62 -13.67 21.61
C TRP A 190 9.92 -13.87 22.38
N LYS A 191 10.98 -13.21 21.91
CA LYS A 191 12.19 -13.11 22.71
C LYS A 191 11.78 -12.37 23.98
N LYS A 192 12.19 -12.86 25.14
CA LYS A 192 11.93 -12.20 26.42
C LYS A 192 12.84 -10.99 26.64
N GLU A 193 13.81 -10.78 25.76
CA GLU A 193 14.91 -9.83 25.94
C GLU A 193 15.03 -8.90 24.74
N THR A 194 15.45 -7.67 25.02
CA THR A 194 15.85 -6.69 24.02
C THR A 194 17.18 -7.10 23.41
N LEU A 195 17.26 -7.15 22.07
CA LEU A 195 18.47 -7.59 21.36
C LEU A 195 18.92 -6.59 20.30
N PRO A 196 20.19 -6.61 19.87
CA PRO A 196 20.60 -5.83 18.71
C PRO A 196 19.82 -6.19 17.44
N PHE A 197 19.47 -5.18 16.64
CA PHE A 197 18.87 -5.37 15.33
C PHE A 197 19.93 -5.99 14.38
N PRO A 198 19.70 -7.21 13.86
CA PRO A 198 20.73 -7.99 13.17
C PRO A 198 20.83 -7.68 11.67
N ILE A 199 19.94 -6.85 11.11
CA ILE A 199 19.91 -6.57 9.68
C ILE A 199 20.70 -5.28 9.40
N PRO A 200 21.83 -5.36 8.69
CA PRO A 200 22.52 -4.15 8.24
C PRO A 200 21.71 -3.45 7.15
N ASP A 201 21.77 -2.12 7.18
CA ASP A 201 21.21 -1.21 6.18
C ASP A 201 19.76 -1.53 5.75
N PRO A 202 18.78 -1.60 6.69
CA PRO A 202 17.45 -2.11 6.40
C PRO A 202 16.70 -1.31 5.31
N ALA A 203 16.93 0.00 5.22
CA ALA A 203 16.37 0.88 4.19
C ALA A 203 17.05 0.74 2.82
N ARG A 204 18.20 0.06 2.72
CA ARG A 204 18.91 -0.09 1.44
C ARG A 204 18.05 -0.85 0.44
N GLY A 205 17.73 -0.19 -0.66
CA GLY A 205 16.99 -0.71 -1.79
C GLY A 205 15.51 -0.34 -1.82
N ILE A 206 15.02 0.49 -0.89
CA ILE A 206 13.72 1.15 -1.05
C ILE A 206 13.74 2.06 -2.29
N ARG A 207 12.60 2.19 -2.96
CA ARG A 207 12.39 3.09 -4.08
C ARG A 207 11.49 4.25 -3.65
N LYS A 208 11.58 5.38 -4.33
CA LYS A 208 10.56 6.42 -4.29
C LYS A 208 10.27 6.93 -5.69
N THR A 209 9.00 6.95 -6.06
CA THR A 209 8.51 7.38 -7.36
C THR A 209 7.69 8.66 -7.26
N HIS A 210 7.87 9.55 -8.24
CA HIS A 210 7.15 10.80 -8.38
C HIS A 210 6.59 10.93 -9.79
N ASP A 211 5.33 11.34 -9.90
CA ASP A 211 4.68 11.66 -11.17
C ASP A 211 4.75 13.18 -11.40
N ILE A 212 5.33 13.57 -12.53
CA ILE A 212 5.60 14.96 -12.91
C ILE A 212 4.98 15.19 -14.29
N MET A 213 4.44 16.38 -14.53
CA MET A 213 3.94 16.79 -15.83
C MET A 213 4.56 18.11 -16.25
N LEU A 214 5.04 18.18 -17.47
CA LEU A 214 5.46 19.41 -18.14
C LEU A 214 4.38 19.80 -19.14
N MET A 215 4.06 21.08 -19.21
CA MET A 215 3.08 21.65 -20.13
C MET A 215 3.70 22.80 -20.91
N PHE A 216 3.58 22.77 -22.23
CA PHE A 216 4.17 23.74 -23.14
C PHE A 216 3.10 24.70 -23.69
N ASP A 217 3.44 25.99 -23.78
CA ASP A 217 2.66 27.06 -24.42
C ASP A 217 1.24 27.29 -23.86
N GLU A 218 1.02 27.00 -22.58
CA GLU A 218 -0.31 27.11 -21.95
C GLU A 218 -0.59 28.50 -21.33
N PRO A 219 -1.67 29.20 -21.74
CA PRO A 219 -2.12 30.44 -21.10
C PRO A 219 -2.89 30.22 -19.79
N ASN A 220 -3.21 28.97 -19.42
CA ASN A 220 -3.97 28.66 -18.20
C ASN A 220 -3.50 27.35 -17.51
N PRO A 221 -2.34 27.36 -16.83
CA PRO A 221 -1.76 26.18 -16.20
C PRO A 221 -2.57 25.60 -15.03
N SER A 222 -3.42 26.40 -14.37
CA SER A 222 -4.20 25.97 -13.20
C SER A 222 -5.26 24.90 -13.55
N ALA A 223 -6.01 25.09 -14.63
CA ALA A 223 -7.00 24.11 -15.07
C ALA A 223 -6.34 22.76 -15.44
N ARG A 224 -5.17 22.79 -16.07
CA ARG A 224 -4.46 21.57 -16.50
C ARG A 224 -3.77 20.86 -15.35
N SER A 225 -3.21 21.59 -14.40
CA SER A 225 -2.63 20.99 -13.19
C SER A 225 -3.70 20.30 -12.35
N PHE A 226 -4.93 20.84 -12.32
CA PHE A 226 -6.08 20.16 -11.71
C PHE A 226 -6.34 18.79 -12.33
N PHE A 227 -6.47 18.70 -13.67
CA PHE A 227 -6.65 17.42 -14.35
C PHE A 227 -5.46 16.48 -14.19
N PHE A 228 -4.25 17.01 -14.03
CA PHE A 228 -3.12 16.16 -13.71
C PHE A 228 -3.16 15.61 -12.29
N LYS A 229 -3.74 16.32 -11.32
CA LYS A 229 -3.93 15.81 -9.95
C LYS A 229 -5.10 14.83 -9.87
N GLN A 230 -6.20 15.18 -10.50
CA GLN A 230 -7.42 14.38 -10.60
C GLN A 230 -7.67 14.05 -12.09
N PRO A 231 -7.05 12.97 -12.62
CA PRO A 231 -7.21 12.62 -14.02
C PRO A 231 -8.66 12.24 -14.30
N LEU A 232 -9.21 12.81 -15.37
CA LEU A 232 -10.40 12.25 -16.01
C LEU A 232 -10.01 10.88 -16.55
N MET A 233 -10.59 9.83 -15.98
CA MET A 233 -10.39 8.46 -16.45
C MET A 233 -11.58 8.04 -17.31
N LEU A 234 -11.28 7.62 -18.54
CA LEU A 234 -12.21 6.79 -19.29
C LEU A 234 -12.16 5.38 -18.67
N SER A 235 -13.26 4.94 -18.09
CA SER A 235 -13.38 3.63 -17.45
C SER A 235 -14.69 2.96 -17.87
N CYS A 236 -14.72 1.63 -17.79
CA CYS A 236 -15.96 0.88 -17.81
C CYS A 236 -16.86 1.28 -16.64
N THR A 237 -18.16 1.05 -16.78
CA THR A 237 -19.11 1.22 -15.67
C THR A 237 -18.92 0.11 -14.63
N GLN A 238 -19.33 0.35 -13.39
CA GLN A 238 -19.21 -0.66 -12.32
C GLN A 238 -20.05 -1.91 -12.60
N SER A 239 -21.20 -1.74 -13.27
CA SER A 239 -22.00 -2.87 -13.76
C SER A 239 -21.23 -3.72 -14.78
N GLU A 240 -20.41 -3.10 -15.62
CA GLU A 240 -19.63 -3.81 -16.63
C GLU A 240 -18.46 -4.59 -16.02
N PHE A 241 -17.76 -4.02 -15.02
CA PHE A 241 -16.75 -4.78 -14.27
C PHE A 241 -17.34 -6.02 -13.59
N ALA A 242 -18.51 -5.89 -12.96
CA ALA A 242 -19.19 -7.03 -12.33
C ALA A 242 -19.62 -8.12 -13.35
N LYS A 243 -20.06 -7.72 -14.55
CA LYS A 243 -20.53 -8.64 -15.60
C LYS A 243 -19.41 -9.41 -16.27
N THR A 244 -18.32 -8.72 -16.61
CA THR A 244 -17.27 -9.28 -17.47
C THR A 244 -16.46 -10.37 -16.78
N LYS A 245 -16.42 -10.38 -15.44
CA LYS A 245 -15.60 -11.32 -14.64
C LYS A 245 -14.12 -11.35 -15.07
N VAL A 246 -13.66 -10.26 -15.70
CA VAL A 246 -12.23 -10.02 -15.99
C VAL A 246 -11.44 -9.90 -14.68
N LEU A 247 -12.13 -9.57 -13.61
CA LEU A 247 -11.68 -9.62 -12.24
C LEU A 247 -12.34 -10.83 -11.54
N VAL A 248 -11.72 -11.33 -10.49
CA VAL A 248 -12.35 -12.28 -9.55
C VAL A 248 -13.67 -11.65 -9.03
N PRO A 249 -14.69 -12.44 -8.62
CA PRO A 249 -16.07 -11.96 -8.64
C PRO A 249 -16.29 -10.68 -7.83
N ILE A 250 -16.61 -9.59 -8.52
CA ILE A 250 -17.01 -8.32 -7.93
C ILE A 250 -18.52 -8.23 -8.00
N ALA A 251 -19.15 -7.93 -6.87
CA ALA A 251 -20.59 -7.75 -6.83
C ALA A 251 -21.03 -6.48 -7.56
N ALA A 252 -22.24 -6.48 -8.10
CA ALA A 252 -22.85 -5.27 -8.62
C ALA A 252 -23.19 -4.32 -7.46
N LYS A 253 -23.07 -3.01 -7.70
CA LYS A 253 -23.47 -1.98 -6.72
C LYS A 253 -24.96 -2.11 -6.37
N SER A 254 -25.29 -2.09 -5.08
CA SER A 254 -26.65 -1.87 -4.57
C SER A 254 -26.72 -0.52 -3.83
N ASP A 255 -27.84 0.19 -3.96
CA ASP A 255 -28.07 1.47 -3.26
C ASP A 255 -28.56 1.28 -1.80
N GLU A 256 -28.74 0.04 -1.34
CA GLU A 256 -29.23 -0.32 -0.01
C GLU A 256 -28.17 -1.08 0.82
N GLY A 257 -28.24 -0.92 2.15
CA GLY A 257 -27.48 -1.71 3.12
C GLY A 257 -25.96 -1.48 3.11
N TRP A 258 -25.22 -2.51 2.67
CA TRP A 258 -23.77 -2.66 2.85
C TRP A 258 -22.90 -1.66 2.06
N THR A 259 -23.30 -1.26 0.85
CA THR A 259 -22.54 -0.28 0.05
C THR A 259 -22.36 1.05 0.79
N LYS A 260 -23.39 1.50 1.50
CA LYS A 260 -23.32 2.75 2.28
C LYS A 260 -22.35 2.62 3.46
N THR A 261 -22.34 1.49 4.15
CA THR A 261 -21.38 1.21 5.22
C THR A 261 -19.94 1.21 4.69
N ILE A 262 -19.72 0.65 3.49
CA ILE A 262 -18.42 0.69 2.80
C ILE A 262 -18.01 2.13 2.51
N GLU A 263 -18.91 2.94 1.96
CA GLU A 263 -18.63 4.35 1.63
C GLU A 263 -18.27 5.18 2.88
N GLN A 264 -19.01 5.02 3.97
CA GLN A 264 -18.70 5.67 5.27
C GLN A 264 -17.34 5.26 5.81
N TYR A 265 -17.00 3.98 5.65
CA TYR A 265 -15.72 3.46 6.06
C TYR A 265 -14.56 3.97 5.18
N LEU A 266 -14.77 4.15 3.88
CA LEU A 266 -13.81 4.79 2.99
C LEU A 266 -13.58 6.27 3.36
N ASP A 267 -14.63 6.99 3.77
CA ASP A 267 -14.51 8.36 4.30
C ASP A 267 -13.64 8.39 5.56
N PHE A 268 -13.86 7.44 6.48
CA PHE A 268 -13.04 7.30 7.68
C PHE A 268 -11.56 7.03 7.35
N LEU A 269 -11.28 6.14 6.39
CA LEU A 269 -9.91 5.87 5.95
C LEU A 269 -9.24 7.11 5.33
N HIS A 270 -9.97 7.84 4.50
CA HIS A 270 -9.47 9.05 3.87
C HIS A 270 -9.10 10.12 4.92
N LEU A 271 -9.98 10.34 5.90
CA LEU A 271 -9.74 11.26 7.01
C LEU A 271 -8.58 10.77 7.91
N SER A 272 -8.52 9.47 8.18
CA SER A 272 -7.43 8.89 8.96
C SER A 272 -6.08 9.18 8.32
N MET A 273 -5.92 8.96 7.00
CA MET A 273 -4.68 9.29 6.28
C MET A 273 -4.23 10.75 6.47
N LEU A 274 -5.17 11.69 6.48
CA LEU A 274 -4.89 13.11 6.62
C LEU A 274 -4.47 13.51 8.05
N GLU A 275 -4.97 12.80 9.06
CA GLU A 275 -4.76 13.12 10.48
C GLU A 275 -3.73 12.23 11.18
N SER A 276 -3.42 11.05 10.63
CA SER A 276 -2.60 10.01 11.28
C SER A 276 -1.20 9.86 10.67
N GLY A 277 -0.58 10.94 10.22
CA GLY A 277 0.78 10.87 9.67
C GLY A 277 0.92 10.13 8.33
N GLY A 278 -0.19 9.85 7.63
CA GLY A 278 -0.19 9.26 6.28
C GLY A 278 0.27 10.23 5.17
N THR A 279 1.01 11.28 5.53
CA THR A 279 1.62 12.26 4.63
C THR A 279 3.12 12.37 4.96
N GLY A 280 3.91 12.81 3.98
CA GLY A 280 5.35 12.95 4.11
C GLY A 280 6.10 12.19 3.03
N TYR A 281 7.39 12.48 2.88
CA TYR A 281 8.21 11.99 1.78
C TYR A 281 8.31 10.45 1.77
N ILE A 282 8.42 9.84 2.95
CA ILE A 282 8.48 8.39 3.11
C ILE A 282 7.08 7.81 3.28
N ASN A 283 6.24 8.41 4.13
CA ASN A 283 5.04 7.77 4.68
C ASN A 283 3.80 7.88 3.79
N TYR A 284 3.82 8.74 2.77
CA TYR A 284 2.59 9.13 2.08
C TYR A 284 1.74 7.93 1.60
N PHE A 285 0.55 7.89 2.21
CA PHE A 285 -0.60 7.01 2.07
C PHE A 285 -0.57 5.66 2.80
N ASP A 286 0.51 5.29 3.49
CA ASP A 286 0.43 4.16 4.42
C ASP A 286 -0.19 4.61 5.75
N LEU A 287 -0.84 3.67 6.43
CA LEU A 287 -1.53 3.91 7.68
C LEU A 287 -0.93 3.02 8.77
N PRO A 288 -0.90 3.47 10.03
CA PRO A 288 -0.53 2.60 11.11
C PRO A 288 -1.50 1.43 11.26
N HIS A 289 -0.96 0.29 11.66
CA HIS A 289 -1.62 -0.99 11.78
C HIS A 289 -2.51 -1.06 13.03
N GLY A 290 -2.16 -0.34 14.09
CA GLY A 290 -2.93 -0.31 15.33
C GLY A 290 -3.25 1.10 15.81
N PHE A 291 -4.29 1.19 16.64
CA PHE A 291 -4.74 2.41 17.31
C PHE A 291 -4.69 2.22 18.82
N ASP A 292 -4.02 3.14 19.51
CA ASP A 292 -4.00 3.23 20.95
C ASP A 292 -5.27 3.94 21.45
N VAL A 293 -6.20 3.16 21.99
CA VAL A 293 -7.44 3.70 22.56
C VAL A 293 -7.19 4.46 23.86
N ALA A 294 -6.14 4.12 24.62
CA ALA A 294 -5.85 4.85 25.86
C ALA A 294 -5.33 6.26 25.55
N GLU A 295 -4.45 6.38 24.54
CA GLU A 295 -3.85 7.65 24.13
C GLU A 295 -4.62 8.36 23.00
N GLN A 296 -5.70 7.74 22.49
CA GLN A 296 -6.53 8.25 21.38
C GLN A 296 -5.69 8.64 20.16
N ARG A 297 -4.70 7.82 19.82
CA ARG A 297 -3.80 8.05 18.68
C ARG A 297 -3.42 6.75 17.99
N TRP A 298 -2.94 6.86 16.77
CA TRP A 298 -2.36 5.71 16.07
C TRP A 298 -1.00 5.33 16.65
N PHE A 299 -0.67 4.04 16.63
CA PHE A 299 0.61 3.51 17.10
C PHE A 299 1.71 3.85 16.10
N HIS A 300 2.30 5.04 16.21
CA HIS A 300 3.45 5.43 15.37
C HIS A 300 4.79 4.91 15.89
N ASP A 301 4.84 4.47 17.14
CA ASP A 301 6.05 4.29 17.94
C ASP A 301 6.13 2.91 18.62
N PHE A 302 5.28 1.96 18.20
CA PHE A 302 5.14 0.68 18.89
C PHE A 302 5.37 -0.53 17.97
N GLY A 303 6.63 -0.75 17.56
CA GLY A 303 7.08 -1.88 16.74
C GLY A 303 6.15 -2.19 15.57
N GLY A 304 5.71 -3.44 15.47
CA GLY A 304 4.78 -3.92 14.45
C GLY A 304 3.40 -3.26 14.46
N PHE A 305 3.02 -2.47 15.44
CA PHE A 305 1.76 -1.72 15.37
C PHE A 305 1.87 -0.39 14.62
N GLY A 306 3.09 -0.03 14.20
CA GLY A 306 3.45 1.04 13.25
C GLY A 306 2.79 0.90 11.88
N TYR A 307 3.40 1.45 10.84
CA TYR A 307 2.88 1.38 9.47
C TYR A 307 2.55 -0.04 9.01
N ASN A 308 1.45 -0.17 8.26
CA ASN A 308 0.81 -1.42 7.91
C ASN A 308 1.54 -2.19 6.81
N ASN A 309 2.26 -1.52 5.91
CA ASN A 309 3.03 -2.13 4.83
C ASN A 309 2.25 -3.21 4.04
N ASP A 310 1.00 -2.94 3.66
CA ASP A 310 0.10 -3.91 2.97
C ASP A 310 -0.20 -5.22 3.74
N GLU A 311 -0.03 -5.27 5.06
CA GLU A 311 -0.50 -6.38 5.90
C GLU A 311 -2.02 -6.55 5.71
N SER A 312 -2.46 -7.78 5.41
CA SER A 312 -3.84 -8.11 5.04
C SER A 312 -4.40 -7.41 3.80
N MET A 313 -3.54 -6.93 2.90
CA MET A 313 -3.88 -6.46 1.55
C MET A 313 -4.89 -5.29 1.44
N PRO A 314 -4.78 -4.19 2.20
CA PRO A 314 -5.59 -3.00 1.98
C PRO A 314 -5.50 -2.45 0.54
N VAL A 315 -4.38 -2.66 -0.17
CA VAL A 315 -4.28 -2.29 -1.58
C VAL A 315 -5.35 -3.00 -2.43
N LEU A 316 -5.51 -4.32 -2.25
CA LEU A 316 -6.55 -5.07 -2.95
C LEU A 316 -7.95 -4.55 -2.57
N GLY A 317 -8.18 -4.32 -1.27
CA GLY A 317 -9.43 -3.80 -0.75
C GLY A 317 -9.82 -2.44 -1.34
N LEU A 318 -8.89 -1.49 -1.45
CA LEU A 318 -9.14 -0.17 -2.03
C LEU A 318 -9.47 -0.24 -3.53
N TRP A 319 -8.77 -1.09 -4.30
CA TRP A 319 -9.10 -1.29 -5.70
C TRP A 319 -10.48 -1.91 -5.88
N GLN A 320 -10.81 -2.92 -5.08
CA GLN A 320 -12.13 -3.54 -5.08
C GLN A 320 -13.25 -2.57 -4.67
N ALA A 321 -13.00 -1.72 -3.67
CA ALA A 321 -13.90 -0.65 -3.29
C ALA A 321 -14.08 0.38 -4.41
N TRP A 322 -13.03 0.68 -5.18
CA TRP A 322 -13.16 1.52 -6.36
C TRP A 322 -14.03 0.86 -7.42
N PHE A 323 -13.77 -0.41 -7.80
CA PHE A 323 -14.59 -1.15 -8.78
C PHE A 323 -16.06 -1.22 -8.38
N LEU A 324 -16.34 -1.23 -7.08
CA LEU A 324 -17.71 -1.17 -6.56
C LEU A 324 -18.33 0.23 -6.68
N THR A 325 -17.63 1.26 -6.20
CA THR A 325 -18.22 2.59 -5.95
C THR A 325 -18.05 3.56 -7.10
N GLY A 326 -16.93 3.49 -7.83
CA GLY A 326 -16.53 4.45 -8.87
C GLY A 326 -16.02 5.78 -8.34
N ARG A 327 -15.89 5.92 -7.02
CA ARG A 327 -15.48 7.13 -6.33
C ARG A 327 -14.06 7.56 -6.71
N GLN A 328 -13.91 8.82 -7.15
CA GLN A 328 -12.64 9.34 -7.65
C GLN A 328 -11.58 9.46 -6.55
N ASP A 329 -11.99 9.81 -5.33
CA ASP A 329 -11.10 9.89 -4.18
C ASP A 329 -10.56 8.50 -3.81
N VAL A 330 -11.40 7.45 -3.87
CA VAL A 330 -11.00 6.05 -3.61
C VAL A 330 -10.01 5.56 -4.67
N LEU A 331 -10.15 5.96 -5.93
CA LEU A 331 -9.13 5.71 -6.96
C LEU A 331 -7.79 6.36 -6.59
N GLY A 332 -7.83 7.61 -6.11
CA GLY A 332 -6.66 8.31 -5.61
C GLY A 332 -5.99 7.56 -4.46
N MET A 333 -6.78 7.07 -3.51
CA MET A 333 -6.32 6.25 -2.38
C MET A 333 -5.67 4.94 -2.85
N ALA A 334 -6.35 4.18 -3.71
CA ALA A 334 -5.85 2.90 -4.23
C ALA A 334 -4.53 3.07 -4.99
N ARG A 335 -4.43 4.11 -5.83
CA ARG A 335 -3.21 4.48 -6.55
C ARG A 335 -2.07 4.84 -5.59
N ALA A 336 -2.35 5.70 -4.61
CA ALA A 336 -1.33 6.18 -3.67
C ALA A 336 -0.80 5.03 -2.79
N MET A 337 -1.67 4.19 -2.23
CA MET A 337 -1.26 3.03 -1.45
C MET A 337 -0.48 2.01 -2.29
N THR A 338 -0.92 1.76 -3.52
CA THR A 338 -0.20 0.88 -4.45
C THR A 338 1.21 1.40 -4.70
N ARG A 339 1.38 2.70 -4.94
CA ARG A 339 2.69 3.34 -5.14
C ARG A 339 3.56 3.21 -3.91
N HIS A 340 3.05 3.54 -2.73
CA HIS A 340 3.79 3.43 -1.47
C HIS A 340 4.29 2.01 -1.22
N THR A 341 3.37 1.05 -1.21
CA THR A 341 3.66 -0.35 -0.88
C THR A 341 4.54 -1.03 -1.93
N ALA A 342 4.45 -0.63 -3.19
CA ALA A 342 5.32 -1.11 -4.25
C ALA A 342 6.72 -0.47 -4.25
N ASP A 343 6.95 0.60 -3.49
CA ASP A 343 8.18 1.39 -3.52
C ASP A 343 8.94 1.34 -2.18
N ILE A 344 8.31 1.85 -1.13
CA ILE A 344 8.92 2.09 0.19
C ILE A 344 8.97 0.79 1.00
N ASP A 345 7.88 0.02 0.97
CA ASP A 345 7.79 -1.23 1.73
C ASP A 345 8.54 -2.38 1.05
N CYS A 346 8.83 -2.23 -0.25
CA CYS A 346 9.52 -3.22 -1.07
C CYS A 346 11.02 -2.94 -1.24
N ARG A 347 11.77 -3.96 -1.71
CA ARG A 347 13.17 -3.83 -2.08
C ARG A 347 13.38 -4.05 -3.57
N HIS A 348 14.10 -3.12 -4.19
CA HIS A 348 14.34 -3.07 -5.62
C HIS A 348 15.77 -3.45 -6.03
N LEU A 349 16.64 -3.69 -5.05
CA LEU A 349 18.02 -4.11 -5.27
C LEU A 349 18.54 -4.95 -4.10
N GLY A 350 19.74 -5.48 -4.27
CA GLY A 350 20.43 -6.28 -3.25
C GLY A 350 19.82 -7.68 -3.09
N LYS A 351 20.21 -8.36 -2.00
CA LYS A 351 19.82 -9.75 -1.73
C LYS A 351 18.31 -9.92 -1.49
N ARG A 352 17.63 -8.86 -1.05
CA ARG A 352 16.20 -8.85 -0.75
C ARG A 352 15.34 -8.29 -1.89
N ALA A 353 15.92 -8.05 -3.07
CA ALA A 353 15.14 -7.55 -4.20
C ALA A 353 13.95 -8.47 -4.51
N GLY A 354 12.74 -7.91 -4.60
CA GLY A 354 11.50 -8.67 -4.81
C GLY A 354 10.79 -9.10 -3.52
N TYR A 355 11.30 -8.74 -2.34
CA TYR A 355 10.60 -8.88 -1.06
C TYR A 355 10.09 -7.53 -0.57
N GLY A 356 9.04 -7.54 0.26
CA GLY A 356 8.67 -6.40 1.09
C GLY A 356 8.85 -6.68 2.57
N SER A 357 8.90 -5.61 3.38
CA SER A 357 9.07 -5.68 4.83
C SER A 357 7.71 -5.68 5.51
N ARG A 358 7.52 -6.57 6.48
CA ARG A 358 6.31 -6.61 7.32
C ARG A 358 6.15 -5.30 8.12
N HIS A 359 4.91 -4.97 8.44
CA HIS A 359 4.49 -3.81 9.23
C HIS A 359 5.37 -3.49 10.45
N ASN A 360 5.71 -2.22 10.63
CA ASN A 360 6.59 -1.71 11.69
C ASN A 360 6.57 -0.16 11.79
N VAL A 361 7.17 0.42 12.83
CA VAL A 361 7.39 1.87 13.01
C VAL A 361 8.08 2.48 11.79
N ASP A 362 9.13 1.83 11.30
CA ASP A 362 9.70 2.15 9.99
C ASP A 362 9.17 1.17 8.95
N HIS A 363 8.96 1.60 7.71
CA HIS A 363 8.61 0.72 6.59
C HIS A 363 9.66 -0.37 6.26
N TRP A 364 10.77 -0.40 7.00
CA TRP A 364 11.86 -1.36 6.90
C TRP A 364 12.32 -1.93 8.24
N GLY A 365 11.60 -1.66 9.33
CA GLY A 365 12.06 -1.92 10.69
C GLY A 365 11.82 -3.35 11.18
N CYS A 366 11.03 -4.17 10.47
CA CYS A 366 10.76 -5.56 10.85
C CYS A 366 11.87 -6.53 10.39
N LEU A 367 12.00 -7.66 11.10
CA LEU A 367 12.83 -8.78 10.66
C LEU A 367 12.23 -9.62 9.53
N CYS A 368 10.90 -9.57 9.35
CA CYS A 368 10.21 -10.37 8.33
C CYS A 368 10.25 -9.64 6.99
N TYR A 369 10.89 -10.28 6.01
CA TYR A 369 10.87 -9.87 4.60
C TYR A 369 10.17 -10.96 3.79
N GLU A 370 9.02 -10.65 3.23
CA GLU A 370 8.09 -11.64 2.69
C GLU A 370 7.53 -11.19 1.33
N ARG A 371 7.25 -12.14 0.44
CA ARG A 371 6.73 -11.85 -0.91
C ARG A 371 5.24 -11.51 -0.90
N ARG A 372 4.53 -11.80 0.19
CA ARG A 372 3.13 -11.40 0.38
C ARG A 372 2.94 -9.87 0.34
N ILE A 373 4.01 -9.11 0.61
CA ILE A 373 3.99 -7.64 0.54
C ILE A 373 4.32 -7.15 -0.87
N SER A 374 5.19 -7.84 -1.61
CA SER A 374 5.61 -7.45 -2.97
C SER A 374 4.75 -8.04 -4.08
N MET A 375 3.82 -8.96 -3.77
CA MET A 375 2.98 -9.63 -4.76
C MET A 375 2.05 -8.62 -5.48
N PRO A 376 1.80 -8.84 -6.80
CA PRO A 376 1.07 -7.88 -7.60
C PRO A 376 -0.46 -8.07 -7.60
N LEU A 377 -1.03 -8.96 -6.78
CA LEU A 377 -2.46 -9.31 -6.85
C LEU A 377 -3.41 -8.10 -6.86
N GLY A 378 -3.27 -7.18 -5.90
CA GLY A 378 -4.00 -5.90 -5.93
C GLY A 378 -3.26 -4.81 -6.72
N LYS A 379 -1.92 -4.80 -6.66
CA LYS A 379 -1.10 -3.73 -7.25
C LYS A 379 -1.18 -3.67 -8.78
N ARG A 380 -1.46 -4.81 -9.45
CA ARG A 380 -1.58 -4.88 -10.92
C ARG A 380 -2.69 -3.99 -11.47
N PHE A 381 -3.71 -3.66 -10.70
CA PHE A 381 -4.77 -2.76 -11.17
C PHE A 381 -4.25 -1.35 -11.48
N ALA A 382 -3.18 -0.90 -10.82
CA ALA A 382 -2.48 0.33 -11.22
C ALA A 382 -1.87 0.21 -12.62
N TYR A 383 -1.38 -0.98 -13.02
CA TYR A 383 -0.93 -1.20 -14.38
C TYR A 383 -2.09 -1.18 -15.38
N HIS A 384 -3.13 -1.98 -15.14
CA HIS A 384 -4.23 -2.12 -16.11
C HIS A 384 -5.03 -0.84 -16.30
N LEU A 385 -5.28 -0.07 -15.23
CA LEU A 385 -6.11 1.12 -15.27
C LEU A 385 -5.31 2.41 -15.50
N LEU A 386 -4.07 2.46 -15.00
CA LEU A 386 -3.28 3.70 -14.98
C LEU A 386 -1.99 3.61 -15.81
N GLY A 387 -1.69 2.46 -16.41
CA GLY A 387 -0.48 2.26 -17.20
C GLY A 387 0.82 2.25 -16.36
N ASP A 388 0.73 2.02 -15.04
CA ASP A 388 1.88 2.11 -14.16
C ASP A 388 2.85 0.93 -14.34
N ARG A 389 3.90 1.16 -15.15
CA ARG A 389 4.93 0.14 -15.42
C ARG A 389 5.88 -0.13 -14.26
N SER A 390 5.85 0.64 -13.15
CA SER A 390 6.71 0.33 -12.00
C SER A 390 6.29 -0.97 -11.29
N ILE A 391 5.02 -1.36 -11.46
CA ILE A 391 4.45 -2.61 -10.93
C ILE A 391 5.00 -3.81 -11.70
N VAL A 392 5.17 -3.67 -13.02
CA VAL A 392 5.82 -4.70 -13.85
C VAL A 392 7.28 -4.89 -13.43
N ASP A 393 8.01 -3.79 -13.17
CA ASP A 393 9.39 -3.88 -12.66
C ASP A 393 9.45 -4.64 -11.31
N LEU A 394 8.49 -4.41 -10.40
CA LEU A 394 8.43 -5.11 -9.12
C LEU A 394 8.05 -6.59 -9.29
N ALA A 395 7.06 -6.90 -10.11
CA ALA A 395 6.64 -8.28 -10.38
C ALA A 395 7.79 -9.15 -10.92
N HIS A 396 8.60 -8.61 -11.84
CA HIS A 396 9.81 -9.28 -12.31
C HIS A 396 10.83 -9.53 -11.19
N LEU A 397 11.00 -8.60 -10.26
CA LEU A 397 11.86 -8.80 -9.09
C LEU A 397 11.29 -9.85 -8.14
N THR A 398 9.99 -9.84 -7.88
CA THR A 398 9.29 -10.84 -7.07
C THR A 398 9.44 -12.23 -7.68
N LEU A 399 9.21 -12.40 -8.98
CA LEU A 399 9.45 -13.68 -9.66
C LEU A 399 10.92 -14.11 -9.60
N ALA A 400 11.85 -13.18 -9.86
CA ALA A 400 13.28 -13.46 -9.77
C ALA A 400 13.69 -13.89 -8.34
N SER A 401 12.99 -13.42 -7.30
CA SER A 401 13.23 -13.84 -5.93
C SER A 401 12.88 -15.31 -5.70
N PHE A 402 11.83 -15.84 -6.32
CA PHE A 402 11.51 -17.28 -6.32
C PHE A 402 12.54 -18.10 -7.11
N ILE A 403 12.98 -17.59 -8.27
CA ILE A 403 13.91 -18.32 -9.16
C ILE A 403 15.32 -18.40 -8.56
N LYS A 404 15.78 -17.32 -7.92
CA LYS A 404 17.13 -17.24 -7.32
C LYS A 404 17.24 -18.00 -6.02
N GLU A 405 16.13 -18.24 -5.35
CA GLU A 405 16.14 -18.89 -4.05
C GLU A 405 16.57 -20.35 -4.20
N ASP A 406 17.77 -20.68 -3.71
CA ASP A 406 18.21 -22.07 -3.54
C ASP A 406 17.63 -22.66 -2.24
N ARG A 407 16.34 -22.39 -1.97
CA ARG A 407 15.66 -22.95 -0.82
C ARG A 407 15.38 -24.42 -1.12
N LYS A 408 16.03 -25.30 -0.34
CA LYS A 408 15.79 -26.75 -0.38
C LYS A 408 14.44 -27.16 0.24
N GLY A 409 13.82 -26.26 1.00
CA GLY A 409 12.56 -26.48 1.71
C GLY A 409 11.33 -26.04 0.91
N PRO A 410 10.13 -26.50 1.30
CA PRO A 410 8.90 -26.16 0.60
C PRO A 410 8.44 -24.73 0.92
N HIS A 411 7.56 -24.18 0.07
CA HIS A 411 6.93 -22.88 0.21
C HIS A 411 5.59 -23.02 0.92
N ASP A 412 5.25 -22.08 1.79
CA ASP A 412 3.98 -22.12 2.52
C ASP A 412 2.79 -21.84 1.58
N MET A 413 1.70 -22.52 1.85
CA MET A 413 0.46 -22.43 1.07
C MET A 413 -0.34 -21.15 1.34
N THR A 414 0.07 -20.33 2.31
CA THR A 414 -0.76 -19.25 2.86
C THR A 414 -0.36 -17.87 2.33
N CYS A 415 0.93 -17.65 2.09
CA CYS A 415 1.52 -16.39 1.69
C CYS A 415 2.41 -16.56 0.45
N ASP A 416 3.35 -17.51 0.48
CA ASP A 416 4.34 -17.69 -0.61
C ASP A 416 3.68 -18.18 -1.91
N ILE A 417 2.86 -19.24 -1.86
CA ILE A 417 2.23 -19.79 -3.07
C ILE A 417 1.24 -18.79 -3.70
N PRO A 418 0.35 -18.10 -2.95
CA PRO A 418 -0.44 -17.00 -3.51
C PRO A 418 0.39 -15.88 -4.14
N ALA A 419 1.51 -15.50 -3.53
CA ALA A 419 2.42 -14.50 -4.10
C ALA A 419 3.04 -14.96 -5.42
N LEU A 420 3.45 -16.23 -5.53
CA LEU A 420 3.96 -16.81 -6.78
C LEU A 420 2.88 -16.86 -7.86
N VAL A 421 1.70 -17.40 -7.53
CA VAL A 421 0.58 -17.55 -8.46
C VAL A 421 0.16 -16.19 -9.02
N SER A 422 -0.08 -15.20 -8.15
CA SER A 422 -0.46 -13.85 -8.59
C SER A 422 0.62 -13.18 -9.44
N THR A 423 1.91 -13.40 -9.12
CA THR A 423 3.02 -12.85 -9.91
C THR A 423 3.08 -13.47 -11.30
N LEU A 424 2.96 -14.79 -11.41
CA LEU A 424 2.98 -15.50 -12.68
C LEU A 424 1.76 -15.17 -13.52
N LEU A 425 0.55 -15.17 -12.93
CA LEU A 425 -0.68 -14.77 -13.61
C LEU A 425 -0.55 -13.37 -14.21
N PHE A 426 -0.10 -12.39 -13.41
CA PHE A 426 0.05 -11.02 -13.90
C PHE A 426 1.07 -10.91 -15.05
N LEU A 427 2.26 -11.52 -14.90
CA LEU A 427 3.29 -11.44 -15.94
C LEU A 427 2.91 -12.20 -17.22
N GLU A 428 2.16 -13.30 -17.11
CA GLU A 428 1.59 -14.02 -18.25
C GLU A 428 0.47 -13.21 -18.93
N GLU A 429 -0.44 -12.64 -18.15
CA GLU A 429 -1.56 -11.81 -18.62
C GLU A 429 -1.08 -10.66 -19.52
N ILE A 430 0.06 -10.04 -19.19
CA ILE A 430 0.63 -8.92 -19.94
C ILE A 430 1.67 -9.36 -20.98
N GLY A 431 1.90 -10.66 -21.16
CA GLY A 431 2.80 -11.23 -22.15
C GLY A 431 4.30 -11.07 -21.85
N GLU A 432 4.68 -10.81 -20.60
CA GLU A 432 6.09 -10.67 -20.19
C GLU A 432 6.75 -12.02 -19.90
N VAL A 433 5.96 -13.06 -19.57
CA VAL A 433 6.45 -14.43 -19.31
C VAL A 433 5.46 -15.46 -19.86
N ASP A 434 5.97 -16.52 -20.49
CA ASP A 434 5.17 -17.72 -20.79
C ASP A 434 5.18 -18.66 -19.57
N ALA A 435 4.08 -18.64 -18.81
CA ALA A 435 3.93 -19.38 -17.56
C ALA A 435 2.75 -20.36 -17.55
N GLU A 436 2.05 -20.55 -18.67
CA GLU A 436 0.80 -21.32 -18.69
C GLU A 436 0.97 -22.73 -18.15
N GLN A 437 1.94 -23.48 -18.68
CA GLN A 437 2.16 -24.85 -18.24
C GLN A 437 2.58 -24.91 -16.76
N TRP A 438 3.36 -23.94 -16.30
CA TRP A 438 3.77 -23.86 -14.90
C TRP A 438 2.57 -23.59 -13.98
N LEU A 439 1.72 -22.64 -14.35
CA LEU A 439 0.51 -22.29 -13.61
C LEU A 439 -0.46 -23.49 -13.54
N ARG A 440 -0.63 -24.24 -14.63
CA ARG A 440 -1.42 -25.49 -14.64
C ARG A 440 -0.82 -26.55 -13.71
N ASN A 441 0.49 -26.72 -13.70
CA ASN A 441 1.17 -27.64 -12.79
C ASN A 441 0.99 -27.24 -11.32
N ILE A 442 1.09 -25.94 -11.02
CA ILE A 442 0.81 -25.38 -9.70
C ILE A 442 -0.65 -25.63 -9.32
N ALA A 443 -1.61 -25.37 -10.22
CA ALA A 443 -3.04 -25.59 -9.99
C ALA A 443 -3.33 -27.06 -9.63
N SER A 444 -2.75 -28.00 -10.36
CA SER A 444 -2.87 -29.43 -10.06
C SER A 444 -2.27 -29.82 -8.71
N ALA A 445 -1.12 -29.23 -8.33
CA ALA A 445 -0.49 -29.48 -7.04
C ALA A 445 -1.31 -28.90 -5.88
N ILE A 446 -1.87 -27.70 -6.01
CA ILE A 446 -2.79 -27.09 -5.04
C ILE A 446 -4.02 -27.98 -4.88
N ALA A 447 -4.65 -28.39 -5.98
CA ALA A 447 -5.83 -29.26 -5.95
C ALA A 447 -5.57 -30.57 -5.21
N SER A 448 -4.40 -31.19 -5.44
CA SER A 448 -3.98 -32.42 -4.77
C SER A 448 -3.58 -32.20 -3.30
N GLY A 449 -3.23 -30.96 -2.94
CA GLY A 449 -2.88 -30.54 -1.59
C GLY A 449 -4.09 -30.27 -0.70
N ILE A 450 -5.30 -30.29 -1.25
CA ILE A 450 -6.56 -30.14 -0.51
C ILE A 450 -7.31 -31.48 -0.54
N ASP A 451 -7.46 -32.09 0.62
CA ASP A 451 -8.07 -33.41 0.72
C ASP A 451 -9.60 -33.40 0.55
N GLU A 452 -10.21 -34.57 0.70
CA GLU A 452 -11.66 -34.79 0.63
C GLU A 452 -12.46 -34.08 1.73
N ASN A 453 -11.84 -33.79 2.87
CA ASN A 453 -12.44 -33.03 3.97
C ASN A 453 -12.25 -31.51 3.80
N GLY A 454 -11.54 -31.09 2.74
CA GLY A 454 -11.21 -29.69 2.51
C GLY A 454 -10.08 -29.19 3.39
N GLN A 455 -9.23 -30.06 3.94
CA GLN A 455 -8.04 -29.64 4.67
C GLN A 455 -6.90 -29.38 3.69
N MET A 456 -6.28 -28.21 3.80
CA MET A 456 -5.18 -27.78 2.94
C MET A 456 -3.83 -28.11 3.58
N THR A 457 -2.92 -28.69 2.79
CA THR A 457 -1.53 -28.88 3.21
C THR A 457 -0.86 -27.53 3.50
N ALA A 458 0.05 -27.49 4.47
CA ALA A 458 0.77 -26.27 4.84
C ALA A 458 1.78 -25.82 3.79
N PHE A 459 2.27 -26.72 2.92
CA PHE A 459 3.37 -26.40 2.02
C PHE A 459 3.28 -27.08 0.65
N LEU A 460 3.93 -26.47 -0.36
CA LEU A 460 4.23 -27.08 -1.66
C LEU A 460 5.72 -27.00 -1.98
N LYS A 461 6.25 -28.05 -2.62
CA LYS A 461 7.58 -28.02 -3.24
C LYS A 461 7.45 -27.40 -4.63
N ILE A 462 8.16 -26.30 -4.88
CA ILE A 462 8.21 -25.63 -6.18
C ILE A 462 9.59 -25.81 -6.79
N ASN A 463 9.64 -26.16 -8.07
CA ASN A 463 10.88 -26.17 -8.84
C ASN A 463 10.74 -25.21 -10.03
N PRO A 464 11.23 -23.97 -9.92
CA PRO A 464 11.13 -22.99 -11.00
C PRO A 464 11.83 -23.42 -12.28
N LYS A 465 12.96 -24.14 -12.19
CA LYS A 465 13.72 -24.60 -13.36
C LYS A 465 12.99 -25.67 -14.16
N LYS A 466 12.21 -26.52 -13.48
CA LYS A 466 11.39 -27.57 -14.09
C LYS A 466 9.93 -27.15 -14.27
N GLN A 467 9.57 -25.94 -13.83
CA GLN A 467 8.19 -25.45 -13.80
C GLN A 467 7.21 -26.46 -13.16
N SER A 468 7.65 -27.14 -12.09
CA SER A 468 6.89 -28.19 -11.43
C SER A 468 6.51 -27.82 -10.00
N ALA A 469 5.37 -28.34 -9.54
CA ALA A 469 4.89 -28.20 -8.17
C ALA A 469 4.41 -29.57 -7.66
N THR A 470 4.70 -29.90 -6.40
CA THR A 470 4.25 -31.16 -5.78
C THR A 470 3.94 -30.98 -4.29
N VAL A 471 3.03 -31.77 -3.77
CA VAL A 471 2.77 -31.87 -2.32
C VAL A 471 3.92 -32.64 -1.66
N PRO A 472 4.46 -32.18 -0.51
CA PRO A 472 5.44 -32.95 0.28
C PRO A 472 4.87 -34.28 0.79
N ASP A 473 5.75 -35.27 1.04
CA ASP A 473 5.35 -36.61 1.51
C ASP A 473 4.74 -36.56 2.93
N GLU A 474 5.28 -35.71 3.80
CA GLU A 474 4.71 -35.41 5.12
C GLU A 474 3.64 -34.33 5.00
N LYS A 475 2.37 -34.71 5.21
CA LYS A 475 1.24 -33.78 5.20
C LYS A 475 1.09 -33.11 6.57
N THR A 476 1.46 -31.84 6.64
CA THR A 476 1.03 -30.92 7.70
C THR A 476 -0.14 -30.09 7.21
N VAL A 477 -1.07 -29.72 8.10
CA VAL A 477 -2.24 -28.88 7.77
C VAL A 477 -1.88 -27.41 7.97
N ALA A 478 -2.28 -26.54 7.03
CA ALA A 478 -1.97 -25.12 7.03
C ALA A 478 -2.69 -24.34 8.14
N GLU A 479 -2.10 -23.23 8.57
CA GLU A 479 -2.83 -22.17 9.26
C GLU A 479 -3.63 -21.35 8.24
N HIS A 480 -4.94 -21.24 8.43
CA HIS A 480 -5.84 -20.68 7.41
C HIS A 480 -6.03 -19.16 7.50
N CYS A 481 -5.60 -18.54 8.59
CA CYS A 481 -5.83 -17.12 8.85
C CYS A 481 -5.03 -16.24 7.87
N MET A 482 -3.76 -16.59 7.63
CA MET A 482 -2.86 -15.89 6.71
C MET A 482 -3.31 -16.08 5.27
N PHE A 483 -3.69 -17.30 4.88
CA PHE A 483 -4.22 -17.58 3.54
C PHE A 483 -5.37 -16.65 3.18
N SER A 484 -6.28 -16.47 4.13
CA SER A 484 -7.46 -15.63 3.97
C SER A 484 -7.07 -14.14 3.94
N CYS A 485 -6.16 -13.68 4.79
CA CYS A 485 -5.75 -12.26 4.82
C CYS A 485 -4.94 -11.83 3.58
N PHE A 486 -4.10 -12.70 3.03
CA PHE A 486 -3.15 -12.36 1.97
C PHE A 486 -3.59 -12.78 0.57
N GLY A 487 -4.90 -12.74 0.32
CA GLY A 487 -5.46 -12.91 -1.02
C GLY A 487 -5.27 -14.32 -1.59
N GLY A 488 -5.05 -15.32 -0.75
CA GLY A 488 -4.91 -16.71 -1.17
C GLY A 488 -6.16 -17.24 -1.88
N GLY A 489 -7.34 -17.00 -1.30
CA GLY A 489 -8.61 -17.36 -1.92
C GLY A 489 -8.77 -16.75 -3.30
N GLN A 490 -8.53 -15.44 -3.39
CA GLN A 490 -8.56 -14.67 -4.64
C GLN A 490 -7.60 -15.24 -5.70
N ALA A 491 -6.32 -15.42 -5.37
CA ALA A 491 -5.31 -15.90 -6.30
C ALA A 491 -5.59 -17.33 -6.81
N PHE A 492 -6.06 -18.22 -5.93
CA PHE A 492 -6.31 -19.62 -6.29
C PHE A 492 -7.61 -19.79 -7.07
N CYS A 493 -8.67 -19.07 -6.70
CA CYS A 493 -9.90 -19.04 -7.47
C CYS A 493 -9.67 -18.44 -8.87
N GLU A 494 -8.91 -17.35 -8.97
CA GLU A 494 -8.53 -16.77 -10.26
C GLU A 494 -7.74 -17.76 -11.13
N LEU A 495 -6.77 -18.46 -10.53
CA LEU A 495 -6.01 -19.51 -11.23
C LEU A 495 -6.93 -20.63 -11.76
N ALA A 496 -7.92 -21.04 -10.96
CA ALA A 496 -8.88 -22.06 -11.36
C ALA A 496 -9.73 -21.59 -12.55
N GLU A 497 -10.26 -20.36 -12.49
CA GLU A 497 -11.13 -19.81 -13.55
C GLU A 497 -10.35 -19.48 -14.83
N ARG A 498 -9.15 -18.89 -14.73
CA ARG A 498 -8.31 -18.52 -15.87
C ARG A 498 -8.06 -19.69 -16.83
N TYR A 499 -7.91 -20.89 -16.27
CA TYR A 499 -7.55 -22.09 -17.00
C TYR A 499 -8.63 -23.16 -17.06
N ASP A 500 -9.85 -22.84 -16.60
CA ASP A 500 -10.96 -23.77 -16.39
C ASP A 500 -10.52 -25.07 -15.69
N HIS A 501 -9.70 -24.93 -14.65
CA HIS A 501 -9.07 -26.04 -13.96
C HIS A 501 -10.04 -26.67 -12.94
N LYS A 502 -10.97 -27.48 -13.44
CA LYS A 502 -12.03 -28.15 -12.66
C LYS A 502 -11.55 -28.80 -11.34
N PRO A 503 -10.44 -29.58 -11.29
CA PRO A 503 -9.99 -30.18 -10.02
C PRO A 503 -9.64 -29.15 -8.94
N LEU A 504 -9.11 -27.98 -9.35
CA LEU A 504 -8.77 -26.90 -8.42
C LEU A 504 -10.04 -26.19 -7.95
N ARG A 505 -10.98 -25.91 -8.86
CA ARG A 505 -12.29 -25.34 -8.51
C ARG A 505 -13.01 -26.21 -7.46
N GLU A 506 -13.09 -27.51 -7.69
CA GLU A 506 -13.71 -28.46 -6.75
C GLU A 506 -12.96 -28.52 -5.40
N ALA A 507 -11.63 -28.51 -5.43
CA ALA A 507 -10.82 -28.45 -4.22
C ALA A 507 -11.05 -27.17 -3.42
N MET A 508 -11.11 -26.02 -4.09
CA MET A 508 -11.40 -24.73 -3.45
C MET A 508 -12.81 -24.68 -2.85
N ILE A 509 -13.81 -25.32 -3.48
CA ILE A 509 -15.16 -25.45 -2.91
C ILE A 509 -15.15 -26.31 -1.64
N ARG A 510 -14.42 -27.43 -1.62
CA ARG A 510 -14.24 -28.26 -0.40
C ARG A 510 -13.56 -27.46 0.71
N PHE A 511 -12.49 -26.76 0.37
CA PHE A 511 -11.76 -25.89 1.29
C PHE A 511 -12.66 -24.78 1.84
N ALA A 512 -13.46 -24.13 0.99
CA ALA A 512 -14.46 -23.13 1.40
C ALA A 512 -15.47 -23.70 2.39
N ARG A 513 -15.97 -24.93 2.14
CA ARG A 513 -16.89 -25.61 3.06
C ARG A 513 -16.24 -25.84 4.42
N PHE A 514 -15.00 -26.33 4.44
CA PHE A 514 -14.23 -26.49 5.67
C PHE A 514 -14.04 -25.17 6.41
N GLN A 515 -13.75 -24.06 5.70
CA GLN A 515 -13.64 -22.71 6.27
C GLN A 515 -14.98 -22.09 6.72
N ALA A 516 -16.10 -22.61 6.26
CA ALA A 516 -17.44 -22.17 6.62
C ALA A 516 -18.02 -22.96 7.81
N MET A 517 -17.46 -24.12 8.16
CA MET A 517 -17.91 -24.90 9.32
C MET A 517 -17.69 -24.14 10.63
N ASP A 518 -18.60 -24.35 11.59
CA ASP A 518 -18.41 -23.91 12.96
C ASP A 518 -17.16 -24.56 13.59
N MET A 519 -16.70 -23.95 14.67
CA MET A 519 -15.41 -24.33 15.27
C MET A 519 -15.40 -25.70 15.90
N SER A 520 -16.52 -26.14 16.48
CA SER A 520 -16.63 -27.48 17.06
C SER A 520 -16.60 -28.56 15.98
N ALA A 521 -17.29 -28.31 14.87
CA ALA A 521 -17.30 -29.17 13.69
C ALA A 521 -15.91 -29.21 13.04
N ARG A 522 -15.20 -28.08 12.92
CA ARG A 522 -13.84 -28.04 12.37
C ARG A 522 -12.83 -28.74 13.27
N ALA A 523 -12.88 -28.48 14.58
CA ALA A 523 -11.97 -29.08 15.56
C ALA A 523 -12.11 -30.60 15.62
N SER A 524 -13.32 -31.14 15.46
CA SER A 524 -13.55 -32.59 15.43
C SER A 524 -13.02 -33.29 14.18
N GLN A 525 -12.74 -32.56 13.10
CA GLN A 525 -12.18 -33.10 11.86
C GLN A 525 -10.65 -33.00 11.79
N LEU A 526 -10.01 -32.25 12.69
CA LEU A 526 -8.57 -32.03 12.66
C LEU A 526 -7.81 -33.15 13.39
N PRO A 527 -6.63 -33.58 12.88
CA PRO A 527 -5.78 -34.50 13.61
C PRO A 527 -5.36 -33.90 14.96
N GLN A 528 -5.48 -34.64 16.06
CA GLN A 528 -4.98 -34.21 17.38
C GLN A 528 -3.45 -33.99 17.40
N THR A 529 -2.75 -34.50 16.38
CA THR A 529 -1.30 -34.40 16.21
C THR A 529 -0.97 -33.50 15.02
N GLY A 530 -0.99 -32.19 15.24
CA GLY A 530 -0.57 -31.18 14.26
C GLY A 530 0.13 -30.04 14.99
N ILE A 531 1.21 -29.51 14.40
CA ILE A 531 1.97 -28.40 14.96
C ILE A 531 1.07 -27.15 14.98
N ILE A 532 0.89 -26.60 16.18
CA ILE A 532 0.15 -25.39 16.62
C ILE A 532 -1.29 -25.67 17.08
N PRO A 533 -1.58 -25.52 18.39
CA PRO A 533 -2.95 -25.51 18.88
C PRO A 533 -3.70 -24.31 18.28
N LEU A 534 -4.84 -24.56 17.65
CA LEU A 534 -5.85 -23.58 17.15
C LEU A 534 -6.47 -22.69 18.25
N GLN A 535 -5.77 -22.44 19.36
CA GLN A 535 -6.31 -21.86 20.58
C GLN A 535 -6.62 -20.35 20.53
N LYS A 536 -6.54 -19.68 19.37
CA LYS A 536 -6.93 -18.25 19.25
C LYS A 536 -7.86 -18.05 18.06
N ASP A 537 -9.09 -18.48 18.31
CA ASP A 537 -10.15 -18.81 17.38
C ASP A 537 -11.11 -17.67 17.03
N TYR A 538 -10.87 -16.48 17.58
CA TYR A 538 -11.73 -15.31 17.38
C TYR A 538 -11.53 -14.64 16.00
N LEU A 539 -10.40 -14.91 15.33
CA LEU A 539 -10.02 -14.16 14.11
C LEU A 539 -10.46 -14.82 12.80
N ASN A 540 -10.86 -16.09 12.76
CA ASN A 540 -11.04 -16.81 11.48
C ASN A 540 -12.42 -16.67 10.82
N ARG A 541 -13.46 -16.23 11.54
CA ARG A 541 -14.85 -16.41 11.08
C ARG A 541 -15.22 -15.54 9.87
N TYR A 542 -14.84 -14.27 9.83
CA TYR A 542 -15.15 -13.37 8.70
C TYR A 542 -14.07 -13.36 7.60
N ARG A 543 -12.90 -13.95 7.85
CA ARG A 543 -11.75 -13.84 6.92
C ARG A 543 -11.94 -14.64 5.64
N ALA A 544 -12.80 -15.67 5.62
CA ALA A 544 -13.04 -16.50 4.45
C ALA A 544 -14.28 -16.11 3.63
N LEU A 545 -14.93 -14.96 3.92
CA LEU A 545 -16.20 -14.57 3.29
C LEU A 545 -16.12 -14.45 1.76
N ASP A 546 -15.00 -13.99 1.22
CA ASP A 546 -14.73 -13.95 -0.23
C ASP A 546 -14.74 -15.36 -0.85
N LEU A 547 -14.04 -16.29 -0.20
CA LEU A 547 -13.99 -17.70 -0.63
C LEU A 547 -15.37 -18.39 -0.49
N ILE A 548 -16.11 -18.09 0.58
CA ILE A 548 -17.48 -18.59 0.80
C ILE A 548 -18.41 -18.05 -0.28
N GLY A 549 -18.34 -16.76 -0.58
CA GLY A 549 -19.09 -16.11 -1.66
C GLY A 549 -18.78 -16.73 -3.03
N TYR A 550 -17.50 -16.99 -3.32
CA TYR A 550 -17.11 -17.72 -4.52
C TYR A 550 -17.71 -19.12 -4.57
N ALA A 551 -17.59 -19.91 -3.50
CA ALA A 551 -18.11 -21.28 -3.47
C ALA A 551 -19.64 -21.33 -3.62
N TRP A 552 -20.34 -20.37 -3.03
CA TRP A 552 -21.77 -20.18 -3.26
C TRP A 552 -22.07 -19.90 -4.74
N GLN A 553 -21.37 -18.97 -5.40
CA GLN A 553 -21.59 -18.69 -6.82
C GLN A 553 -21.37 -19.90 -7.73
N GLN A 554 -20.45 -20.79 -7.37
CA GLN A 554 -20.16 -21.99 -8.14
C GLN A 554 -21.19 -23.11 -7.94
N THR A 555 -21.91 -23.12 -6.80
CA THR A 555 -22.72 -24.29 -6.38
C THR A 555 -24.19 -23.98 -6.14
N ALA A 556 -24.53 -22.72 -5.86
CA ALA A 556 -25.80 -22.27 -5.30
C ALA A 556 -26.22 -23.02 -4.02
N ASP A 557 -25.26 -23.59 -3.28
CA ASP A 557 -25.56 -24.35 -2.05
C ASP A 557 -25.97 -23.40 -0.89
N PRO A 558 -27.18 -23.53 -0.33
CA PRO A 558 -27.66 -22.71 0.80
C PRO A 558 -26.76 -22.74 2.04
N PHE A 559 -25.96 -23.80 2.23
CA PHE A 559 -25.01 -23.91 3.33
C PHE A 559 -24.07 -22.70 3.40
N PHE A 560 -23.59 -22.21 2.26
CA PHE A 560 -22.65 -21.10 2.23
C PHE A 560 -23.30 -19.76 2.62
N LEU A 561 -24.57 -19.54 2.25
CA LEU A 561 -25.35 -18.37 2.69
C LEU A 561 -25.55 -18.40 4.20
N GLN A 562 -25.98 -19.54 4.75
CA GLN A 562 -26.19 -19.71 6.19
C GLN A 562 -24.90 -19.52 7.00
N ALA A 563 -23.79 -20.10 6.53
CA ALA A 563 -22.50 -19.95 7.17
C ALA A 563 -22.01 -18.49 7.15
N ALA A 564 -22.19 -17.79 6.03
CA ALA A 564 -21.82 -16.38 5.94
C ALA A 564 -22.66 -15.49 6.86
N ALA A 565 -23.98 -15.69 6.91
CA ALA A 565 -24.87 -14.98 7.82
C ALA A 565 -24.44 -15.17 9.28
N GLY A 566 -24.21 -16.42 9.71
CA GLY A 566 -23.72 -16.71 11.06
C GLY A 566 -22.35 -16.08 11.35
N ASN A 567 -21.44 -16.06 10.37
CA ASN A 567 -20.15 -15.39 10.52
C ASN A 567 -20.28 -13.86 10.68
N LEU A 568 -21.25 -13.24 10.01
CA LEU A 568 -21.53 -11.80 10.14
C LEU A 568 -22.22 -11.46 11.46
N GLU A 569 -23.21 -12.24 11.89
CA GLU A 569 -23.85 -12.07 13.19
C GLU A 569 -22.84 -12.16 14.33
N HIS A 570 -21.93 -13.14 14.28
CA HIS A 570 -20.85 -13.24 15.25
C HIS A 570 -19.93 -12.03 15.24
N LEU A 571 -19.64 -11.48 14.07
CA LEU A 571 -18.82 -10.28 13.96
C LEU A 571 -19.50 -9.06 14.59
N VAL A 572 -20.80 -8.86 14.32
CA VAL A 572 -21.59 -7.79 14.94
C VAL A 572 -21.62 -7.94 16.45
N ILE A 573 -21.92 -9.15 16.95
CA ILE A 573 -21.89 -9.45 18.38
C ILE A 573 -20.51 -9.18 18.97
N GLU A 574 -19.42 -9.56 18.28
CA GLU A 574 -18.07 -9.26 18.74
C GLU A 574 -17.84 -7.75 18.85
N ILE A 575 -18.24 -6.97 17.85
CA ILE A 575 -18.13 -5.50 17.88
C ILE A 575 -18.94 -4.91 19.05
N GLU A 576 -20.19 -5.32 19.22
CA GLU A 576 -21.11 -4.78 20.24
C GLU A 576 -20.73 -5.19 21.66
N THR A 577 -20.41 -6.47 21.91
CA THR A 577 -20.00 -6.95 23.24
C THR A 577 -18.66 -6.35 23.70
N HIS A 578 -17.78 -6.04 22.75
CA HIS A 578 -16.57 -5.28 23.04
C HIS A 578 -16.83 -3.77 23.22
N GLN A 579 -17.97 -3.21 22.82
CA GLN A 579 -18.37 -1.84 23.18
C GLN A 579 -18.95 -1.77 24.60
N GLU A 580 -19.88 -2.66 24.97
CA GLU A 580 -20.59 -2.64 26.26
C GLU A 580 -19.67 -2.90 27.47
N THR A 581 -18.64 -3.72 27.30
CA THR A 581 -17.66 -3.99 28.36
C THR A 581 -16.59 -2.89 28.51
N ARG A 582 -16.54 -1.91 27.60
CA ARG A 582 -15.43 -0.94 27.48
C ARG A 582 -15.77 0.52 27.76
N TYR A 583 -17.03 0.91 27.62
CA TYR A 583 -17.48 2.24 28.00
C TYR A 583 -18.63 2.04 28.98
N GLY A 584 -18.38 2.24 30.28
CA GLY A 584 -19.47 2.34 31.25
C GLY A 584 -20.30 3.58 30.96
N VAL A 585 -21.14 3.52 29.92
CA VAL A 585 -22.18 4.48 29.64
C VAL A 585 -23.26 4.20 30.67
N SER A 586 -23.14 4.82 31.84
CA SER A 586 -24.31 5.01 32.70
C SER A 586 -25.18 6.08 32.05
N ASP A 587 -26.49 6.02 32.28
CA ASP A 587 -27.53 6.93 31.74
C ASP A 587 -27.32 8.44 32.04
N ALA A 588 -26.17 8.81 32.63
CA ALA A 588 -25.75 10.16 32.96
C ALA A 588 -24.51 10.59 32.16
N GLY A 589 -24.54 10.50 30.82
CA GLY A 589 -23.77 11.34 29.88
C GLY A 589 -22.27 11.58 30.12
N SER A 590 -21.55 10.74 30.86
CA SER A 590 -20.14 10.94 31.19
C SER A 590 -19.36 9.63 31.02
N ILE A 591 -18.33 9.69 30.16
CA ILE A 591 -17.42 8.57 29.88
C ILE A 591 -16.37 8.54 31.00
N ALA A 592 -16.45 7.56 31.89
CA ALA A 592 -15.41 7.30 32.89
C ALA A 592 -14.31 6.41 32.27
N ILE A 593 -13.11 6.97 32.10
CA ILE A 593 -11.91 6.25 31.62
C ILE A 593 -11.13 5.74 32.85
N PRO A 594 -10.66 4.49 32.89
CA PRO A 594 -9.79 4.03 33.97
C PRO A 594 -8.46 4.78 33.95
N VAL A 595 -8.10 5.39 35.07
CA VAL A 595 -6.82 6.05 35.31
C VAL A 595 -5.67 5.02 35.22
N HIS A 596 -4.58 5.39 34.55
CA HIS A 596 -3.32 4.63 34.40
C HIS A 596 -3.01 3.72 35.60
N GLN A 597 -3.03 2.41 35.37
CA GLN A 597 -2.27 1.47 36.22
C GLN A 597 -0.81 1.52 35.76
N PRO A 598 0.17 1.73 36.66
CA PRO A 598 1.59 1.63 36.30
C PRO A 598 1.92 0.21 35.82
N TRP A 599 2.89 0.11 34.89
CA TRP A 599 3.41 -1.17 34.40
C TRP A 599 3.93 -2.01 35.59
N PRO A 600 3.49 -3.27 35.76
CA PRO A 600 3.98 -4.09 36.86
C PRO A 600 5.43 -4.54 36.62
N ASP A 601 6.30 -4.26 37.59
CA ASP A 601 7.74 -4.57 37.60
C ASP A 601 8.09 -6.08 37.69
N GLN A 602 7.13 -7.00 37.55
CA GLN A 602 7.37 -8.43 37.84
C GLN A 602 6.82 -9.37 36.76
N ALA A 603 7.64 -9.62 35.74
CA ALA A 603 7.52 -10.79 34.88
C ALA A 603 8.30 -11.97 35.50
N LYS A 604 7.65 -12.81 36.29
CA LYS A 604 8.26 -14.03 36.87
C LYS A 604 7.62 -15.37 36.50
N ASP A 605 6.52 -15.38 35.74
CA ASP A 605 5.85 -16.65 35.38
C ASP A 605 5.94 -16.97 33.88
N ASP A 606 6.22 -18.25 33.59
CA ASP A 606 6.38 -18.87 32.27
C ASP A 606 5.04 -19.17 31.53
N ASN A 607 3.91 -18.70 32.07
CA ASN A 607 2.61 -18.83 31.41
C ASN A 607 2.32 -17.63 30.49
N TYR A 608 2.70 -17.78 29.22
CA TYR A 608 2.56 -16.77 28.16
C TYR A 608 1.10 -16.41 27.79
N SER A 609 0.09 -17.10 28.33
CA SER A 609 -1.32 -16.73 28.21
C SER A 609 -1.71 -15.51 29.06
N HIS A 610 -0.88 -15.14 30.05
CA HIS A 610 -1.14 -14.02 30.97
C HIS A 610 -0.42 -12.71 30.63
N TYR A 611 0.23 -12.60 29.47
CA TYR A 611 0.87 -11.34 29.02
C TYR A 611 0.10 -10.59 27.92
N TYR A 612 -0.92 -11.22 27.34
CA TYR A 612 -1.98 -10.53 26.60
C TYR A 612 -2.91 -9.58 27.41
N PRO A 613 -3.10 -9.71 28.75
CA PRO A 613 -4.05 -8.92 29.53
C PRO A 613 -3.45 -7.64 30.16
N LEU A 614 -2.14 -7.38 30.03
CA LEU A 614 -1.52 -6.17 30.60
C LEU A 614 -1.55 -4.96 29.68
N PHE A 615 -1.74 -5.19 28.38
CA PHE A 615 -2.43 -4.21 27.55
C PHE A 615 -3.91 -4.41 27.85
N PRO A 616 -4.63 -3.40 28.39
CA PRO A 616 -6.05 -3.57 28.54
C PRO A 616 -6.56 -3.96 27.14
N LYS A 617 -7.45 -4.97 27.05
CA LYS A 617 -8.04 -5.41 25.77
C LYS A 617 -8.57 -4.23 24.94
N THR A 618 -8.76 -3.07 25.57
CA THR A 618 -9.03 -1.74 25.00
C THR A 618 -7.92 -1.18 24.10
N SER A 619 -6.63 -1.37 24.38
CA SER A 619 -5.48 -0.75 23.69
C SER A 619 -4.95 -1.54 22.47
N MET A 620 -5.16 -2.86 22.42
CA MET A 620 -5.09 -3.62 21.16
C MET A 620 -6.40 -3.39 20.40
N GLY A 621 -6.67 -2.14 20.04
CA GLY A 621 -7.75 -1.79 19.14
C GLY A 621 -7.64 -2.71 17.92
N GLN A 622 -8.69 -3.50 17.68
CA GLN A 622 -8.83 -4.41 16.54
C GLN A 622 -8.97 -3.64 15.22
N PHE A 623 -8.15 -2.59 15.04
CA PHE A 623 -7.95 -1.85 13.79
C PHE A 623 -7.28 -2.72 12.72
N PHE A 624 -6.71 -3.87 13.09
CA PHE A 624 -6.39 -4.98 12.18
C PHE A 624 -7.52 -5.28 11.20
N ASN A 625 -8.77 -4.98 11.58
CA ASN A 625 -9.94 -5.33 10.80
C ASN A 625 -10.30 -4.33 9.70
N ILE A 626 -9.84 -3.07 9.80
CA ILE A 626 -10.12 -1.98 8.84
C ILE A 626 -9.67 -2.40 7.42
N ALA A 627 -8.39 -2.73 7.24
CA ALA A 627 -7.87 -3.21 5.96
C ALA A 627 -8.50 -4.55 5.51
N VAL A 628 -8.67 -5.49 6.46
CA VAL A 628 -9.23 -6.83 6.21
C VAL A 628 -10.66 -6.74 5.69
N TYR A 629 -11.50 -5.80 6.14
CA TYR A 629 -12.89 -5.78 5.72
C TYR A 629 -13.05 -5.41 4.25
N LEU A 630 -12.25 -4.47 3.71
CA LEU A 630 -12.52 -3.92 2.38
C LEU A 630 -12.55 -4.99 1.29
N HIS A 631 -11.59 -5.92 1.27
CA HIS A 631 -11.64 -6.97 0.25
C HIS A 631 -12.58 -8.12 0.59
N LYS A 632 -12.89 -8.33 1.87
CA LYS A 632 -13.84 -9.35 2.33
C LYS A 632 -15.29 -8.97 2.12
N LEU A 633 -15.58 -7.67 2.07
CA LEU A 633 -16.89 -7.10 1.74
C LEU A 633 -17.38 -7.55 0.35
N GLN A 634 -16.47 -7.92 -0.57
CA GLN A 634 -16.88 -8.54 -1.82
C GLN A 634 -17.66 -9.84 -1.59
N GLY A 635 -17.16 -10.73 -0.74
CA GLY A 635 -17.84 -11.98 -0.42
C GLY A 635 -19.25 -11.75 0.13
N ILE A 636 -19.38 -10.81 1.06
CA ILE A 636 -20.68 -10.39 1.63
C ILE A 636 -21.62 -9.92 0.52
N MET A 637 -21.13 -9.08 -0.38
CA MET A 637 -21.96 -8.52 -1.44
C MET A 637 -22.38 -9.56 -2.49
N LEU A 638 -21.50 -10.51 -2.84
CA LEU A 638 -21.86 -11.60 -3.75
C LEU A 638 -23.04 -12.40 -3.17
N LEU A 639 -23.03 -12.62 -1.86
CA LEU A 639 -24.07 -13.33 -1.14
C LEU A 639 -25.35 -12.47 -0.98
N ALA A 640 -25.22 -11.17 -0.73
CA ALA A 640 -26.36 -10.25 -0.62
C ALA A 640 -27.12 -10.03 -1.95
N THR A 641 -26.49 -10.29 -3.11
CA THR A 641 -27.22 -10.29 -4.39
C THR A 641 -28.10 -11.55 -4.59
N ALA A 642 -27.90 -12.58 -3.77
CA ALA A 642 -28.64 -13.84 -3.82
C ALA A 642 -29.95 -13.80 -3.03
N ASP A 643 -29.95 -13.09 -1.91
CA ASP A 643 -31.02 -13.07 -0.94
C ASP A 643 -31.36 -11.61 -0.63
N LYS A 644 -32.65 -11.26 -0.77
CA LYS A 644 -33.15 -9.90 -0.52
C LYS A 644 -33.63 -9.70 0.92
N GLU A 645 -33.84 -10.80 1.64
CA GLU A 645 -34.08 -10.82 3.09
C GLU A 645 -32.74 -10.84 3.84
#